data_AF-A0A535RQ36-F1
#
_entry.id   AF-A0A535RQ36-F1
#
_cell.length_a   1.000
_cell.length_b   1.000
_cell.length_c   1.000
_cell.angle_alpha   90.00
_cell.angle_beta   90.00
_cell.angle_gamma   90.00
#
_symmetry.space_group_name_H-M   'P 1'
#
loop_
_entity.id
_entity.type
_entity.pdbx_description
1 polymer ?
#
loop_
_entity_poly.entity_id
_entity_poly.type
_entity_poly.pdbx_seq_one_letter_code
_entity_poly.pdbx_strand_id
1 'polypeptide(L)'
;MRTRAIPIERPPFRRLRAYAFDPSLSSQLENALVNMVTMKVPWEFDRETGKDTLQPGPVGEYLEVVDFDPASDCFYAPVDLNQPYLLAQDGLVPSEGNPQFHQQMVYAIAMTTIRNFERALGRTAFWAPHIIAEGTEGQAAAMFTEAYVQRLRIYPHALREANAYYSPQKKALLFGYFPASSTDARYHLPGGTVFTCLSHDVVAHETTHALLDGLHRRFEEASNPDVLAFHEAFSDIVALFQHFSFPDVLRQQIARTRGDLASENLLAQLAQEFGQATGSHAALRDALGAFDANGMWQRKEPDPMEIDGTFEPHARGSLLVAAVFDAFVSIYKSRIADLLRIATNGTGVLPAGQLHPDLVNRLASEAAKSAQHILNMCIRALDYCPPVDLTFGDYLRALITADYDLVRDDDLGYRLAVVEAFRQHGIYPLDVRSLSIDNLRWQEPTDPNFHPRVLPMLQKLRNMLHEWNLSGRREEVYELFRQARAELHEWLKGTARDLQDVLGLDLRQPDAKFEVHSLRPARRVGPDGELLVDLVIEMTQRKAGYFDLDIQDQVESGSLNPAPQADFIFRGGCSLLFDPLNSKVRYCIVKNILSANRLARQRQFLTAGTEPSLRAMYFGSAIQSGLKEPFAFLHRAIE
;
A
#
# COMPACT_ATOMS: atom_id res chain seq x y z
N MET A 1 -35.77 34.22 -30.86
CA MET A 1 -35.23 33.19 -29.95
C MET A 1 -33.84 33.61 -29.52
N ARG A 2 -33.60 33.86 -28.22
CA ARG A 2 -32.24 34.02 -27.69
C ARG A 2 -31.72 32.62 -27.36
N THR A 3 -30.87 32.08 -28.21
CA THR A 3 -30.14 30.84 -27.93
C THR A 3 -29.27 31.09 -26.69
N ARG A 4 -29.61 30.49 -25.55
CA ARG A 4 -28.71 30.46 -24.39
C ARG A 4 -27.46 29.70 -24.84
N ALA A 5 -26.29 30.32 -24.71
CA ALA A 5 -25.02 29.65 -24.94
C ALA A 5 -24.93 28.45 -23.99
N ILE A 6 -24.63 27.27 -24.54
CA ILE A 6 -24.35 26.08 -23.73
C ILE A 6 -22.98 26.31 -23.08
N PRO A 7 -22.87 26.27 -21.74
CA PRO A 7 -21.60 26.47 -21.07
C PRO A 7 -20.64 25.34 -21.45
N ILE A 8 -19.37 25.69 -21.67
CA ILE A 8 -18.31 24.69 -21.86
C ILE A 8 -18.06 24.04 -20.50
N GLU A 9 -18.35 22.75 -20.40
CA GLU A 9 -18.10 22.00 -19.17
C GLU A 9 -16.61 21.71 -19.01
N ARG A 10 -16.13 21.83 -17.78
CA ARG A 10 -14.79 21.39 -17.40
C ARG A 10 -14.70 19.86 -17.59
N PRO A 11 -13.62 19.35 -18.19
CA PRO A 11 -13.41 17.91 -18.28
C PRO A 11 -13.19 17.31 -16.88
N PRO A 12 -13.64 16.06 -16.64
CA PRO A 12 -13.49 15.40 -15.34
C PRO A 12 -12.04 15.06 -14.99
N PHE A 13 -11.15 14.98 -15.98
CA PHE A 13 -9.76 14.59 -15.82
C PHE A 13 -8.82 15.48 -16.61
N ARG A 14 -7.65 15.76 -16.04
CA ARG A 14 -6.45 16.12 -16.79
C ARG A 14 -5.82 14.85 -17.36
N ARG A 15 -5.37 14.93 -18.60
CA ARG A 15 -4.62 13.86 -19.25
C ARG A 15 -3.14 14.24 -19.16
N LEU A 16 -2.33 13.37 -18.58
CA LEU A 16 -0.90 13.61 -18.39
C LEU A 16 -0.11 12.41 -18.91
N ARG A 17 0.90 12.67 -19.74
CA ARG A 17 1.84 11.66 -20.20
C ARG A 17 2.87 11.34 -19.12
N ALA A 18 3.25 10.07 -19.05
CA ALA A 18 4.25 9.52 -18.16
C ALA A 18 5.10 8.52 -18.95
N TYR A 19 6.31 8.24 -18.47
CA TYR A 19 7.03 7.05 -18.93
C TYR A 19 6.26 5.81 -18.47
N ALA A 20 6.16 4.81 -19.35
CA ALA A 20 5.64 3.50 -18.96
C ALA A 20 6.74 2.71 -18.24
N PHE A 21 7.91 2.63 -18.87
CA PHE A 21 9.09 1.90 -18.44
C PHE A 21 10.29 2.84 -18.26
N ASP A 22 11.40 2.30 -17.76
CA ASP A 22 12.63 3.06 -17.55
C ASP A 22 13.03 3.87 -18.81
N PRO A 23 13.45 5.14 -18.68
CA PRO A 23 13.80 5.99 -19.82
C PRO A 23 14.85 5.38 -20.74
N SER A 24 15.78 4.58 -20.21
CA SER A 24 16.84 3.90 -20.97
C SER A 24 16.32 2.99 -22.07
N LEU A 25 15.12 2.42 -21.90
CA LEU A 25 14.47 1.58 -22.89
C LEU A 25 13.96 2.39 -24.09
N SER A 26 13.79 3.72 -23.95
CA SER A 26 13.42 4.62 -25.06
C SER A 26 14.53 4.77 -26.10
N SER A 27 15.76 4.38 -25.78
CA SER A 27 16.87 4.38 -26.74
C SER A 27 16.74 3.30 -27.83
N GLN A 28 15.87 2.31 -27.62
CA GLN A 28 15.58 1.26 -28.58
C GLN A 28 14.32 1.61 -29.40
N LEU A 29 14.45 1.68 -30.73
CA LEU A 29 13.36 2.06 -31.64
C LEU A 29 12.08 1.23 -31.44
N GLU A 30 12.21 -0.07 -31.11
CA GLU A 30 11.08 -0.96 -30.85
C GLU A 30 10.28 -0.58 -29.60
N ASN A 31 10.90 0.05 -28.61
CA ASN A 31 10.29 0.41 -27.33
C ASN A 31 9.94 1.91 -27.28
N ALA A 32 10.62 2.76 -28.05
CA ALA A 32 10.41 4.22 -28.09
C ALA A 32 8.96 4.63 -28.41
N LEU A 33 8.24 3.84 -29.22
CA LEU A 33 6.83 4.10 -29.57
C LEU A 33 5.84 3.64 -28.50
N VAL A 34 6.28 2.84 -27.53
CA VAL A 34 5.43 2.19 -26.52
C VAL A 34 5.79 2.64 -25.10
N ASN A 35 6.92 3.33 -24.90
CA ASN A 35 7.39 3.76 -23.58
C ASN A 35 6.64 5.00 -23.01
N MET A 36 5.39 5.20 -23.42
CA MET A 36 4.59 6.33 -22.97
C MET A 36 3.18 5.88 -22.65
N VAL A 37 2.70 6.25 -21.46
CA VAL A 37 1.33 6.05 -21.03
C VAL A 37 0.66 7.42 -20.78
N THR A 38 -0.64 7.51 -21.04
CA THR A 38 -1.43 8.72 -20.71
C THR A 38 -2.36 8.43 -19.54
N MET A 39 -2.11 9.06 -18.41
CA MET A 39 -2.85 8.91 -17.17
C MET A 39 -4.02 9.91 -17.09
N LYS A 40 -5.10 9.51 -16.42
CA LYS A 40 -6.28 10.37 -16.16
C LYS A 40 -6.29 10.83 -14.71
N VAL A 41 -5.73 12.01 -14.45
CA VAL A 41 -5.69 12.63 -13.13
C VAL A 41 -6.98 13.42 -12.91
N PRO A 42 -7.72 13.21 -11.80
CA PRO A 42 -8.90 14.00 -11.47
C PRO A 42 -8.65 15.50 -11.56
N TRP A 43 -9.58 16.24 -12.17
CA TRP A 43 -9.47 17.69 -12.20
C TRP A 43 -9.73 18.25 -10.80
N GLU A 44 -8.75 18.95 -10.23
CA GLU A 44 -8.87 19.59 -8.92
C GLU A 44 -9.50 20.98 -9.06
N PHE A 45 -10.56 21.23 -8.29
CA PHE A 45 -11.27 22.49 -8.34
C PHE A 45 -12.01 22.82 -7.05
N ASP A 46 -12.22 24.11 -6.84
CA ASP A 46 -13.04 24.65 -5.78
C ASP A 46 -14.51 24.49 -6.17
N ARG A 47 -15.27 23.77 -5.34
CA ARG A 47 -16.65 23.39 -5.64
C ARG A 47 -17.64 24.54 -5.55
N GLU A 48 -17.34 25.55 -4.72
CA GLU A 48 -18.23 26.71 -4.51
C GLU A 48 -18.09 27.72 -5.65
N THR A 49 -16.85 28.02 -6.03
CA THR A 49 -16.50 29.00 -7.05
C THR A 49 -16.38 28.38 -8.44
N GLY A 50 -16.25 27.05 -8.53
CA GLY A 50 -16.00 26.31 -9.75
C GLY A 50 -14.61 26.52 -10.33
N LYS A 51 -13.71 27.25 -9.66
CA LYS A 51 -12.39 27.61 -10.18
C LYS A 51 -11.37 26.48 -10.03
N ASP A 52 -10.38 26.49 -10.91
CA ASP A 52 -9.21 25.64 -10.79
C ASP A 52 -8.43 25.93 -9.51
N THR A 53 -7.98 24.89 -8.83
CA THR A 53 -7.19 25.01 -7.60
C THR A 53 -5.75 24.55 -7.75
N LEU A 54 -5.39 23.91 -8.88
CA LEU A 54 -4.05 23.38 -9.10
C LEU A 54 -3.09 24.52 -9.47
N GLN A 55 -2.04 24.70 -8.67
CA GLN A 55 -1.02 25.74 -8.90
C GLN A 55 0.23 25.14 -9.58
N PRO A 56 1.09 25.96 -10.22
CA PRO A 56 2.34 25.48 -10.82
C PRO A 56 3.27 24.80 -9.81
N GLY A 57 4.05 23.82 -10.28
CA GLY A 57 4.87 22.96 -9.41
C GLY A 57 3.93 22.01 -8.65
N PRO A 58 3.18 21.19 -9.40
CA PRO A 58 1.75 20.98 -9.20
C PRO A 58 1.38 20.88 -7.72
N VAL A 59 0.74 21.95 -7.23
CA VAL A 59 0.27 22.04 -5.84
C VAL A 59 -1.24 21.88 -5.84
N GLY A 60 -1.68 20.69 -5.43
CA GLY A 60 -3.08 20.28 -5.36
C GLY A 60 -3.60 20.17 -3.93
N GLU A 61 -4.67 19.42 -3.74
CA GLU A 61 -5.25 19.08 -2.44
C GLU A 61 -4.44 18.00 -1.73
N TYR A 62 -3.86 17.05 -2.46
CA TYR A 62 -3.13 15.90 -1.89
C TYR A 62 -1.62 16.07 -1.90
N LEU A 63 -1.08 16.73 -2.92
CA LEU A 63 0.35 16.74 -3.23
C LEU A 63 0.87 18.17 -3.43
N GLU A 64 2.13 18.37 -3.08
CA GLU A 64 2.90 19.57 -3.35
C GLU A 64 4.25 19.16 -3.95
N VAL A 65 4.50 19.47 -5.23
CA VAL A 65 5.79 19.14 -5.87
C VAL A 65 6.75 20.31 -5.72
N VAL A 66 7.81 20.11 -4.93
CA VAL A 66 8.85 21.10 -4.66
C VAL A 66 10.15 20.63 -5.28
N ASP A 67 10.50 21.21 -6.43
CA ASP A 67 11.66 20.77 -7.21
C ASP A 67 12.91 21.58 -6.87
N PHE A 68 13.39 21.41 -5.64
CA PHE A 68 14.67 21.95 -5.17
C PHE A 68 15.75 20.87 -5.26
N ASP A 69 16.86 21.19 -5.92
CA ASP A 69 18.06 20.35 -5.99
C ASP A 69 19.13 20.88 -5.03
N PRO A 70 19.33 20.25 -3.86
CA PRO A 70 20.31 20.71 -2.88
C PRO A 70 21.74 20.70 -3.39
N ALA A 71 22.06 19.81 -4.34
CA ALA A 71 23.42 19.66 -4.82
C ALA A 71 23.78 20.69 -5.91
N SER A 72 22.76 21.30 -6.53
CA SER A 72 22.91 22.43 -7.45
C SER A 72 22.49 23.77 -6.82
N ASP A 73 22.00 23.74 -5.57
CA ASP A 73 21.47 24.87 -4.80
C ASP A 73 20.47 25.72 -5.61
N CYS A 74 19.53 25.07 -6.29
CA CYS A 74 18.59 25.76 -7.16
C CYS A 74 17.20 25.12 -7.16
N PHE A 75 16.21 25.93 -7.51
CA PHE A 75 14.86 25.47 -7.82
C PHE A 75 14.72 25.34 -9.34
N TYR A 76 14.22 24.20 -9.80
CA TYR A 76 13.81 24.06 -11.19
C TYR A 76 12.48 24.77 -11.42
N ALA A 77 12.27 25.26 -12.66
CA ALA A 77 11.06 25.99 -13.00
C ALA A 77 9.82 25.11 -12.75
N PRO A 78 8.78 25.60 -12.07
CA PRO A 78 7.57 24.82 -11.81
C PRO A 78 6.80 24.56 -13.12
N VAL A 79 6.27 23.35 -13.30
CA VAL A 79 5.36 23.06 -14.41
C VAL A 79 3.95 23.58 -14.10
N ASP A 80 3.35 24.30 -15.05
CA ASP A 80 1.96 24.76 -14.96
C ASP A 80 1.02 23.84 -15.76
N LEU A 81 0.42 22.86 -15.09
CA LEU A 81 -0.50 21.90 -15.73
C LEU A 81 -1.85 22.52 -16.14
N ASN A 82 -2.07 23.82 -15.90
CA ASN A 82 -3.19 24.59 -16.43
C ASN A 82 -2.86 25.35 -17.72
N GLN A 83 -1.61 25.29 -18.18
CA GLN A 83 -1.18 25.96 -19.41
C GLN A 83 -1.96 25.39 -20.63
N PRO A 84 -2.59 26.23 -21.48
CA PRO A 84 -3.51 25.76 -22.53
C PRO A 84 -2.91 24.79 -23.57
N TYR A 85 -1.63 24.94 -23.91
CA TYR A 85 -0.92 24.05 -24.83
C TYR A 85 -0.63 22.70 -24.17
N LEU A 86 -0.26 22.67 -22.89
CA LEU A 86 -0.11 21.41 -22.15
C LEU A 86 -1.44 20.67 -22.05
N LEU A 87 -2.54 21.37 -21.77
CA LEU A 87 -3.88 20.78 -21.77
C LEU A 87 -4.27 20.19 -23.14
N ALA A 88 -3.88 20.84 -24.23
CA ALA A 88 -4.13 20.35 -25.59
C ALA A 88 -3.23 19.17 -26.02
N GLN A 89 -2.12 18.93 -25.30
CA GLN A 89 -1.11 17.94 -25.64
C GLN A 89 -1.08 16.74 -24.69
N ASP A 90 -2.02 16.63 -23.76
CA ASP A 90 -1.99 15.64 -22.68
C ASP A 90 -0.74 15.78 -21.79
N GLY A 91 -0.31 17.02 -21.54
CA GLY A 91 0.90 17.34 -20.77
C GLY A 91 2.20 17.37 -21.59
N LEU A 92 3.31 17.47 -20.89
CA LEU A 92 4.67 17.39 -21.46
C LEU A 92 4.95 15.99 -21.99
N VAL A 93 5.71 15.93 -23.09
CA VAL A 93 6.26 14.68 -23.64
C VAL A 93 7.32 14.13 -22.66
N PRO A 94 7.41 12.80 -22.47
CA PRO A 94 8.47 12.20 -21.66
C PRO A 94 9.86 12.64 -22.08
N SER A 95 10.67 13.03 -21.09
CA SER A 95 11.99 13.60 -21.30
C SER A 95 12.87 13.48 -20.05
N GLU A 96 14.06 12.90 -20.20
CA GLU A 96 15.08 12.82 -19.14
C GLU A 96 15.75 14.17 -18.84
N GLY A 97 15.81 15.06 -19.84
CA GLY A 97 16.49 16.35 -19.71
C GLY A 97 15.59 17.51 -19.28
N ASN A 98 14.31 17.25 -18.95
CA ASN A 98 13.35 18.31 -18.65
C ASN A 98 12.80 18.16 -17.22
N PRO A 99 13.30 18.94 -16.25
CA PRO A 99 12.82 18.90 -14.86
C PRO A 99 11.32 19.15 -14.70
N GLN A 100 10.70 19.96 -15.58
CA GLN A 100 9.25 20.17 -15.56
C GLN A 100 8.48 18.88 -15.89
N PHE A 101 9.03 18.01 -16.75
CA PHE A 101 8.45 16.69 -16.99
C PHE A 101 8.62 15.79 -15.76
N HIS A 102 9.74 15.87 -15.03
CA HIS A 102 9.95 15.09 -13.81
C HIS A 102 8.87 15.43 -12.76
N GLN A 103 8.54 16.71 -12.62
CA GLN A 103 7.43 17.17 -11.77
C GLN A 103 6.06 16.63 -12.23
N GLN A 104 5.79 16.63 -13.54
CA GLN A 104 4.56 16.05 -14.10
C GLN A 104 4.49 14.53 -13.83
N MET A 105 5.59 13.82 -14.04
CA MET A 105 5.71 12.37 -13.87
C MET A 105 5.35 11.96 -12.45
N VAL A 106 6.04 12.53 -11.45
CA VAL A 106 5.80 12.16 -10.05
C VAL A 106 4.37 12.49 -9.60
N TYR A 107 3.83 13.63 -10.05
CA TYR A 107 2.47 14.05 -9.70
C TYR A 107 1.41 13.15 -10.34
N ALA A 108 1.56 12.81 -11.62
CA ALA A 108 0.59 11.98 -12.34
C ALA A 108 0.49 10.57 -11.74
N ILE A 109 1.63 9.97 -11.39
CA ILE A 109 1.69 8.63 -10.81
C ILE A 109 1.17 8.65 -9.38
N ALA A 110 1.66 9.55 -8.53
CA ALA A 110 1.22 9.62 -7.14
C ALA A 110 -0.30 9.89 -7.04
N MET A 111 -0.85 10.78 -7.86
CA MET A 111 -2.31 10.99 -7.91
C MET A 111 -3.08 9.77 -8.39
N THR A 112 -2.51 8.97 -9.30
CA THR A 112 -3.11 7.71 -9.74
C THR A 112 -3.11 6.67 -8.60
N THR A 113 -2.01 6.56 -7.86
CA THR A 113 -1.90 5.70 -6.68
C THR A 113 -2.93 6.09 -5.63
N ILE A 114 -3.03 7.37 -5.28
CA ILE A 114 -4.05 7.89 -4.34
C ILE A 114 -5.45 7.50 -4.81
N ARG A 115 -5.76 7.70 -6.08
CA ARG A 115 -7.08 7.37 -6.64
C ARG A 115 -7.40 5.88 -6.57
N ASN A 116 -6.42 5.01 -6.79
CA ASN A 116 -6.59 3.57 -6.63
C ASN A 116 -6.98 3.22 -5.19
N PHE A 117 -6.32 3.86 -4.21
CA PHE A 117 -6.67 3.68 -2.80
C PHE A 117 -8.07 4.18 -2.47
N GLU A 118 -8.43 5.39 -2.88
CA GLU A 118 -9.74 5.96 -2.58
C GLU A 118 -10.87 5.15 -3.20
N ARG A 119 -10.66 4.63 -4.41
CA ARG A 119 -11.62 3.77 -5.10
C ARG A 119 -11.79 2.42 -4.41
N ALA A 120 -10.69 1.77 -4.03
CA ALA A 120 -10.72 0.45 -3.40
C ALA A 120 -11.24 0.50 -1.95
N LEU A 121 -10.87 1.54 -1.19
CA LEU A 121 -11.32 1.74 0.18
C LEU A 121 -12.71 2.39 0.27
N GLY A 122 -13.15 3.11 -0.77
CA GLY A 122 -14.43 3.81 -0.77
C GLY A 122 -14.47 5.03 0.15
N ARG A 123 -13.31 5.69 0.36
CA ARG A 123 -13.16 6.89 1.20
C ARG A 123 -11.98 7.75 0.75
N THR A 124 -11.93 9.00 1.20
CA THR A 124 -10.79 9.88 0.94
C THR A 124 -9.54 9.43 1.70
N ALA A 125 -8.37 9.53 1.08
CA ALA A 125 -7.10 9.20 1.71
C ALA A 125 -6.63 10.32 2.67
N PHE A 126 -5.95 9.94 3.75
CA PHE A 126 -5.35 10.84 4.72
C PHE A 126 -3.87 10.52 4.89
N TRP A 127 -3.04 11.54 5.00
CA TRP A 127 -1.65 11.39 5.40
C TRP A 127 -1.56 11.23 6.91
N ALA A 128 -0.51 10.56 7.37
CA ALA A 128 -0.26 10.45 8.80
C ALA A 128 -0.06 11.85 9.41
N PRO A 129 -0.65 12.13 10.59
CA PRO A 129 -0.55 13.44 11.20
C PRO A 129 0.83 13.71 11.76
N HIS A 130 1.18 14.99 11.91
CA HIS A 130 2.30 15.36 12.76
C HIS A 130 1.91 15.20 14.23
N ILE A 131 2.82 14.64 15.03
CA ILE A 131 2.67 14.53 16.48
C ILE A 131 3.45 15.68 17.11
N ILE A 132 2.73 16.64 17.70
CA ILE A 132 3.32 17.81 18.34
C ILE A 132 3.30 17.57 19.85
N ALA A 133 4.46 17.72 20.49
CA ALA A 133 4.56 17.71 21.95
C ALA A 133 4.22 19.10 22.49
N GLU A 134 3.14 19.20 23.25
CA GLU A 134 2.74 20.39 23.98
C GLU A 134 3.20 20.26 25.44
N GLY A 135 4.12 21.13 25.85
CA GLY A 135 4.64 21.22 27.23
C GLY A 135 5.98 21.95 27.29
N THR A 136 6.23 22.67 28.38
CA THR A 136 7.57 23.19 28.71
C THR A 136 8.46 22.04 29.21
N GLU A 137 9.73 22.03 28.78
CA GLU A 137 10.74 21.09 29.29
C GLU A 137 10.68 21.04 30.83
N GLY A 138 10.42 19.85 31.39
CA GLY A 138 10.38 19.62 32.84
C GLY A 138 9.02 19.27 33.45
N GLN A 139 7.92 19.25 32.69
CA GLN A 139 6.65 18.68 33.17
C GLN A 139 6.51 17.20 32.78
N ALA A 140 6.09 16.36 33.75
CA ALA A 140 6.07 14.90 33.66
C ALA A 140 5.03 14.28 32.72
N ALA A 141 4.31 15.08 31.93
CA ALA A 141 3.42 14.59 30.89
C ALA A 141 3.34 15.63 29.75
N ALA A 142 4.23 15.52 28.76
CA ALA A 142 4.00 16.19 27.49
C ALA A 142 2.67 15.70 26.92
N MET A 143 1.73 16.63 26.68
CA MET A 143 0.50 16.33 25.99
C MET A 143 0.83 16.25 24.50
N PHE A 144 0.41 15.20 23.81
CA PHE A 144 0.67 15.06 22.38
C PHE A 144 -0.60 15.40 21.60
N THR A 145 -0.50 16.31 20.64
CA THR A 145 -1.60 16.67 19.75
C THR A 145 -1.28 16.24 18.31
N GLU A 146 -2.27 15.68 17.63
CA GLU A 146 -2.18 15.34 16.21
C GLU A 146 -2.56 16.56 15.37
N ALA A 147 -1.68 16.94 14.44
CA ALA A 147 -1.93 18.01 13.46
C ALA A 147 -2.17 17.44 12.06
N TYR A 148 -3.21 17.95 11.40
CA TYR A 148 -3.59 17.57 10.05
C TYR A 148 -2.47 17.88 9.05
N VAL A 149 -2.25 16.95 8.11
CA VAL A 149 -1.31 17.12 7.00
C VAL A 149 -2.13 17.14 5.71
N GLN A 150 -2.26 18.31 5.10
CA GLN A 150 -3.02 18.47 3.86
C GLN A 150 -2.31 17.78 2.69
N ARG A 151 -1.01 18.07 2.53
CA ARG A 151 -0.23 17.69 1.36
C ARG A 151 1.00 16.87 1.73
N LEU A 152 1.22 15.81 0.96
CA LEU A 152 2.50 15.11 0.90
C LEU A 152 3.42 15.89 -0.04
N ARG A 153 4.63 16.18 0.42
CA ARG A 153 5.63 16.85 -0.43
C ARG A 153 6.34 15.86 -1.32
N ILE A 154 6.67 16.26 -2.55
CA ILE A 154 7.45 15.43 -3.45
C ILE A 154 8.64 16.25 -3.96
N TYR A 155 9.84 15.68 -3.83
CA TYR A 155 11.09 16.28 -4.27
C TYR A 155 11.74 15.39 -5.34
N PRO A 156 11.55 15.69 -6.64
CA PRO A 156 12.10 14.89 -7.73
C PRO A 156 13.63 14.79 -7.77
N HIS A 157 14.34 15.79 -7.21
CA HIS A 157 15.80 15.89 -7.21
C HIS A 157 16.37 16.11 -5.79
N ALA A 158 15.92 15.30 -4.82
CA ALA A 158 16.22 15.52 -3.41
C ALA A 158 17.65 15.15 -2.98
N LEU A 159 18.27 14.13 -3.61
CA LEU A 159 19.58 13.62 -3.21
C LEU A 159 20.42 13.12 -4.41
N ARG A 160 21.75 13.17 -4.28
CA ARG A 160 22.71 12.55 -5.21
C ARG A 160 23.12 11.16 -4.74
N GLU A 161 22.19 10.21 -4.79
CA GLU A 161 22.39 8.84 -4.32
C GLU A 161 21.43 7.92 -5.10
N ALA A 162 21.80 6.64 -5.25
CA ALA A 162 21.00 5.61 -5.93
C ALA A 162 19.88 5.08 -5.04
N ASN A 163 19.00 6.00 -4.61
CA ASN A 163 17.98 5.72 -3.62
C ASN A 163 16.76 6.62 -3.82
N ALA A 164 15.59 6.13 -3.43
CA ALA A 164 14.36 6.88 -3.27
C ALA A 164 13.67 6.39 -2.00
N TYR A 165 13.04 7.28 -1.23
CA TYR A 165 12.35 6.87 -0.01
C TYR A 165 11.26 7.86 0.43
N TYR A 166 10.24 7.33 1.11
CA TYR A 166 9.30 8.10 1.93
C TYR A 166 9.94 8.51 3.27
N SER A 167 9.78 9.78 3.63
CA SER A 167 10.16 10.33 4.93
C SER A 167 8.92 10.56 5.80
N PRO A 168 8.68 9.74 6.85
CA PRO A 168 7.58 9.94 7.80
C PRO A 168 7.74 11.22 8.61
N GLN A 169 8.97 11.65 8.89
CA GLN A 169 9.21 12.86 9.68
C GLN A 169 8.83 14.11 8.86
N LYS A 170 9.25 14.17 7.60
CA LYS A 170 9.00 15.32 6.72
C LYS A 170 7.66 15.26 6.01
N LYS A 171 7.00 14.09 6.01
CA LYS A 171 5.84 13.77 5.17
C LYS A 171 6.15 14.11 3.71
N ALA A 172 7.23 13.50 3.22
CA ALA A 172 7.77 13.81 1.89
C ALA A 172 8.31 12.57 1.17
N LEU A 173 8.16 12.53 -0.16
CA LEU A 173 8.86 11.59 -1.04
C LEU A 173 10.17 12.25 -1.51
N LEU A 174 11.29 11.55 -1.35
CA LEU A 174 12.62 12.03 -1.69
C LEU A 174 13.21 11.12 -2.76
N PHE A 175 13.40 11.66 -3.97
CA PHE A 175 13.96 10.92 -5.10
C PHE A 175 15.42 11.31 -5.34
N GLY A 176 16.27 10.29 -5.51
CA GLY A 176 17.67 10.46 -5.84
C GLY A 176 17.97 10.40 -7.33
N TYR A 177 19.15 10.92 -7.67
CA TYR A 177 19.73 10.81 -8.99
C TYR A 177 21.23 10.51 -8.91
N PHE A 178 21.74 9.73 -9.86
CA PHE A 178 23.11 9.19 -9.79
C PHE A 178 23.65 8.88 -11.18
N PRO A 179 24.99 8.81 -11.38
CA PRO A 179 25.55 8.43 -12.66
C PRO A 179 25.29 6.95 -12.96
N ALA A 180 24.85 6.64 -14.18
CA ALA A 180 24.68 5.28 -14.67
C ALA A 180 26.02 4.51 -14.64
N SER A 181 25.95 3.24 -14.27
CA SER A 181 27.14 2.37 -14.22
C SER A 181 27.77 2.19 -15.60
N SER A 182 29.11 2.17 -15.66
CA SER A 182 29.86 1.96 -16.90
C SER A 182 29.71 0.54 -17.48
N THR A 183 29.19 -0.40 -16.68
CA THR A 183 28.90 -1.79 -17.10
C THR A 183 27.60 -1.93 -17.89
N ASP A 184 26.72 -0.93 -17.87
CA ASP A 184 25.42 -0.93 -18.55
C ASP A 184 25.39 -0.06 -19.81
N ALA A 185 26.55 0.05 -20.49
CA ALA A 185 26.76 0.86 -21.70
C ALA A 185 25.84 0.50 -22.91
N ARG A 186 25.02 -0.56 -22.80
CA ARG A 186 24.02 -0.95 -23.81
C ARG A 186 22.70 -0.20 -23.71
N TYR A 187 22.36 0.29 -22.52
CA TYR A 187 21.07 0.94 -22.23
C TYR A 187 21.23 2.38 -21.75
N HIS A 188 22.36 2.68 -21.11
CA HIS A 188 22.69 4.02 -20.64
C HIS A 188 23.93 4.56 -21.36
N LEU A 189 23.95 5.88 -21.59
CA LEU A 189 25.19 6.57 -21.93
C LEU A 189 26.15 6.40 -20.73
N PRO A 190 27.39 5.90 -20.92
CA PRO A 190 28.35 5.83 -19.82
C PRO A 190 28.54 7.21 -19.17
N GLY A 191 28.20 7.32 -17.88
CA GLY A 191 28.21 8.60 -17.14
C GLY A 191 26.96 9.48 -17.31
N GLY A 192 25.91 9.01 -18.00
CA GLY A 192 24.59 9.63 -18.01
C GLY A 192 23.94 9.62 -16.62
N THR A 193 22.97 10.49 -16.36
CA THR A 193 22.30 10.56 -15.06
C THR A 193 21.00 9.76 -15.07
N VAL A 194 20.87 8.84 -14.12
CA VAL A 194 19.61 8.11 -13.83
C VAL A 194 18.84 8.90 -12.79
N PHE A 195 17.54 9.06 -13.01
CA PHE A 195 16.63 9.75 -12.10
C PHE A 195 15.57 8.77 -11.59
N THR A 196 15.57 8.48 -10.29
CA THR A 196 14.59 7.56 -9.68
C THR A 196 13.15 8.08 -9.80
N CYS A 197 12.96 9.41 -9.87
CA CYS A 197 11.65 10.05 -10.09
C CYS A 197 11.05 9.81 -11.49
N LEU A 198 11.82 9.24 -12.42
CA LEU A 198 11.34 8.84 -13.75
C LEU A 198 10.92 7.37 -13.83
N SER A 199 11.08 6.59 -12.76
CA SER A 199 10.54 5.23 -12.69
C SER A 199 9.09 5.27 -12.21
N HIS A 200 8.17 4.73 -13.02
CA HIS A 200 6.76 4.61 -12.66
C HIS A 200 6.59 3.87 -11.34
N ASP A 201 7.29 2.76 -11.21
CA ASP A 201 7.10 1.82 -10.12
C ASP A 201 7.72 2.33 -8.82
N VAL A 202 8.89 2.98 -8.87
CA VAL A 202 9.49 3.62 -7.69
C VAL A 202 8.58 4.73 -7.15
N VAL A 203 8.01 5.59 -8.01
CA VAL A 203 7.09 6.63 -7.54
C VAL A 203 5.83 6.02 -6.89
N ALA A 204 5.27 4.97 -7.49
CA ALA A 204 4.10 4.29 -6.94
C ALA A 204 4.41 3.56 -5.62
N HIS A 205 5.58 2.94 -5.51
CA HIS A 205 6.10 2.27 -4.32
C HIS A 205 6.23 3.27 -3.15
N GLU A 206 6.95 4.38 -3.35
CA GLU A 206 7.14 5.37 -2.29
C GLU A 206 5.84 6.08 -1.88
N THR A 207 4.96 6.34 -2.84
CA THR A 207 3.63 6.87 -2.55
C THR A 207 2.81 5.89 -1.69
N THR A 208 3.00 4.57 -1.90
CA THR A 208 2.32 3.53 -1.13
C THR A 208 2.77 3.51 0.33
N HIS A 209 4.06 3.69 0.61
CA HIS A 209 4.53 3.86 1.99
C HIS A 209 3.84 5.04 2.69
N ALA A 210 3.71 6.19 2.02
CA ALA A 210 3.03 7.35 2.60
C ALA A 210 1.53 7.10 2.88
N LEU A 211 0.86 6.33 2.00
CA LEU A 211 -0.53 5.93 2.16
C LEU A 211 -0.69 4.88 3.27
N LEU A 212 0.23 3.93 3.37
CA LEU A 212 0.25 2.94 4.44
C LEU A 212 0.51 3.57 5.80
N ASP A 213 1.47 4.50 5.93
CA ASP A 213 1.67 5.27 7.17
C ASP A 213 0.37 6.02 7.53
N GLY A 214 -0.27 6.68 6.55
CA GLY A 214 -1.56 7.33 6.75
C GLY A 214 -2.70 6.40 7.22
N LEU A 215 -2.70 5.14 6.77
CA LEU A 215 -3.73 4.15 7.07
C LEU A 215 -3.45 3.35 8.35
N HIS A 216 -2.27 2.75 8.45
CA HIS A 216 -1.81 1.76 9.43
C HIS A 216 -0.43 2.12 9.99
N ARG A 217 -0.31 3.24 10.73
CA ARG A 217 0.95 3.74 11.32
C ARG A 217 1.75 2.71 12.15
N ARG A 218 1.10 1.65 12.63
CA ARG A 218 1.73 0.61 13.46
C ARG A 218 2.42 -0.49 12.65
N PHE A 219 2.30 -0.49 11.32
CA PHE A 219 2.98 -1.46 10.46
C PHE A 219 4.45 -1.11 10.21
N GLU A 220 4.94 0.02 10.73
CA GLU A 220 6.37 0.33 10.78
C GLU A 220 7.08 -0.34 11.97
N GLU A 221 6.33 -0.94 12.90
CA GLU A 221 6.88 -1.56 14.11
C GLU A 221 7.15 -3.06 13.92
N ALA A 222 8.43 -3.42 13.84
CA ALA A 222 8.89 -4.80 13.66
C ALA A 222 8.54 -5.71 14.86
N SER A 223 7.32 -6.23 14.87
CA SER A 223 6.79 -7.11 15.91
C SER A 223 6.93 -8.61 15.56
N ASN A 224 7.08 -8.92 14.28
CA ASN A 224 7.35 -10.26 13.75
C ASN A 224 8.03 -10.14 12.37
N PRO A 225 8.50 -11.25 11.75
CA PRO A 225 9.17 -11.22 10.45
C PRO A 225 8.32 -10.68 9.29
N ASP A 226 7.00 -10.83 9.35
CA ASP A 226 6.09 -10.46 8.26
C ASP A 226 5.79 -8.96 8.21
N VAL A 227 5.88 -8.21 9.32
CA VAL A 227 5.39 -6.81 9.35
C VAL A 227 6.20 -5.90 8.43
N LEU A 228 7.53 -5.92 8.54
CA LEU A 228 8.38 -5.13 7.64
C LEU A 228 8.34 -5.69 6.22
N ALA A 229 8.34 -7.02 6.08
CA ALA A 229 8.24 -7.68 4.78
C ALA A 229 6.93 -7.36 4.04
N PHE A 230 5.82 -7.20 4.79
CA PHE A 230 4.53 -6.81 4.26
C PHE A 230 4.57 -5.38 3.75
N HIS A 231 5.24 -4.48 4.47
CA HIS A 231 5.32 -3.08 4.09
C HIS A 231 5.99 -2.90 2.72
N GLU A 232 7.10 -3.61 2.48
CA GLU A 232 7.79 -3.68 1.19
C GLU A 232 6.96 -4.37 0.12
N ALA A 233 6.50 -5.60 0.41
CA ALA A 233 5.73 -6.41 -0.54
C ALA A 233 4.46 -5.70 -1.00
N PHE A 234 3.77 -5.00 -0.11
CA PHE A 234 2.55 -4.30 -0.44
C PHE A 234 2.81 -3.10 -1.36
N SER A 235 3.90 -2.35 -1.12
CA SER A 235 4.33 -1.29 -2.03
C SER A 235 4.68 -1.83 -3.42
N ASP A 236 5.37 -2.96 -3.51
CA ASP A 236 5.68 -3.64 -4.78
C ASP A 236 4.42 -4.16 -5.49
N ILE A 237 3.48 -4.75 -4.76
CA ILE A 237 2.17 -5.17 -5.30
C ILE A 237 1.44 -3.96 -5.89
N VAL A 238 1.39 -2.83 -5.17
CA VAL A 238 0.71 -1.64 -5.67
C VAL A 238 1.39 -1.09 -6.93
N ALA A 239 2.72 -0.97 -6.91
CA ALA A 239 3.49 -0.50 -8.06
C ALA A 239 3.26 -1.37 -9.29
N LEU A 240 3.50 -2.68 -9.15
CA LEU A 240 3.35 -3.67 -10.22
C LEU A 240 1.93 -3.70 -10.81
N PHE A 241 0.91 -3.81 -9.96
CA PHE A 241 -0.45 -3.96 -10.47
C PHE A 241 -1.07 -2.62 -10.92
N GLN A 242 -0.60 -1.48 -10.43
CA GLN A 242 -0.93 -0.18 -11.03
C GLN A 242 -0.35 -0.09 -12.43
N HIS A 243 0.92 -0.45 -12.60
CA HIS A 243 1.57 -0.44 -13.90
C HIS A 243 0.85 -1.39 -14.88
N PHE A 244 0.49 -2.59 -14.42
CA PHE A 244 -0.24 -3.57 -15.22
C PHE A 244 -1.70 -3.19 -15.50
N SER A 245 -2.25 -2.20 -14.79
CA SER A 245 -3.59 -1.68 -15.09
C SER A 245 -3.66 -0.91 -16.41
N PHE A 246 -2.52 -0.59 -17.03
CA PHE A 246 -2.44 0.09 -18.32
C PHE A 246 -2.36 -0.92 -19.49
N PRO A 247 -3.40 -1.05 -20.33
CA PRO A 247 -3.39 -2.03 -21.43
C PRO A 247 -2.28 -1.80 -22.45
N ASP A 248 -1.90 -0.55 -22.67
CA ASP A 248 -0.86 -0.18 -23.65
C ASP A 248 0.51 -0.72 -23.26
N VAL A 249 0.81 -0.77 -21.95
CA VAL A 249 2.03 -1.36 -21.38
C VAL A 249 2.09 -2.86 -21.67
N LEU A 250 0.97 -3.55 -21.47
CA LEU A 250 0.90 -5.01 -21.64
C LEU A 250 0.81 -5.46 -23.10
N ARG A 251 0.39 -4.57 -24.01
CA ARG A 251 0.15 -4.90 -25.42
C ARG A 251 1.39 -5.46 -26.12
N GLN A 252 2.53 -4.80 -25.96
CA GLN A 252 3.78 -5.24 -26.60
C GLN A 252 4.27 -6.56 -26.00
N GLN A 253 4.17 -6.70 -24.68
CA GLN A 253 4.58 -7.92 -24.00
C GLN A 253 3.73 -9.10 -24.42
N ILE A 254 2.41 -8.95 -24.46
CA ILE A 254 1.47 -9.98 -24.92
C ILE A 254 1.69 -10.34 -26.39
N ALA A 255 2.04 -9.37 -27.24
CA ALA A 255 2.39 -9.66 -28.63
C ALA A 255 3.65 -10.52 -28.72
N ARG A 256 4.68 -10.20 -27.91
CA ARG A 256 5.96 -10.93 -27.85
C ARG A 256 5.81 -12.33 -27.24
N THR A 257 5.07 -12.46 -26.13
CA THR A 257 4.83 -13.73 -25.43
C THR A 257 3.72 -14.56 -26.05
N ARG A 258 3.06 -14.05 -27.11
CA ARG A 258 1.91 -14.68 -27.76
C ARG A 258 0.81 -15.02 -26.73
N GLY A 259 0.58 -14.11 -25.78
CA GLY A 259 -0.45 -14.23 -24.76
C GLY A 259 -0.09 -15.07 -23.54
N ASP A 260 1.08 -15.70 -23.49
CA ASP A 260 1.53 -16.46 -22.33
C ASP A 260 2.31 -15.58 -21.34
N LEU A 261 1.61 -15.06 -20.34
CA LEU A 261 2.22 -14.23 -19.29
C LEU A 261 3.08 -15.03 -18.30
N ALA A 262 3.06 -16.36 -18.35
CA ALA A 262 3.97 -17.19 -17.55
C ALA A 262 5.34 -17.39 -18.24
N SER A 263 5.46 -16.99 -19.50
CA SER A 263 6.67 -17.19 -20.30
C SER A 263 7.74 -16.10 -20.09
N GLU A 264 8.98 -16.48 -20.42
CA GLU A 264 10.27 -15.78 -20.33
C GLU A 264 10.23 -14.24 -20.41
N ASN A 265 9.47 -13.64 -21.33
CA ASN A 265 9.66 -12.23 -21.70
C ASN A 265 8.98 -11.22 -20.78
N LEU A 266 7.80 -11.51 -20.20
CA LEU A 266 7.13 -10.51 -19.36
C LEU A 266 7.87 -10.36 -18.03
N LEU A 267 8.16 -11.47 -17.35
CA LEU A 267 8.76 -11.46 -16.01
C LEU A 267 10.24 -11.06 -16.02
N ALA A 268 11.01 -11.48 -17.02
CA ALA A 268 12.42 -11.08 -17.12
C ALA A 268 12.57 -9.60 -17.53
N GLN A 269 11.66 -9.04 -18.34
CA GLN A 269 11.65 -7.60 -18.67
C GLN A 269 11.13 -6.77 -17.51
N LEU A 270 10.05 -7.21 -16.85
CA LEU A 270 9.62 -6.65 -15.56
C LEU A 270 10.79 -6.58 -14.58
N ALA A 271 11.52 -7.68 -14.38
CA ALA A 271 12.63 -7.75 -13.45
C ALA A 271 13.86 -6.91 -13.85
N GLN A 272 14.02 -6.56 -15.13
CA GLN A 272 14.98 -5.55 -15.58
C GLN A 272 14.45 -4.12 -15.32
N GLU A 273 13.15 -3.90 -15.51
CA GLU A 273 12.43 -2.62 -15.31
C GLU A 273 12.31 -2.24 -13.82
N PHE A 274 12.15 -3.23 -12.93
CA PHE A 274 12.16 -3.07 -11.47
C PHE A 274 13.58 -2.92 -10.89
N GLY A 275 14.60 -3.45 -11.57
CA GLY A 275 15.87 -3.82 -10.95
C GLY A 275 17.04 -2.84 -11.03
N GLN A 276 17.03 -1.85 -11.94
CA GLN A 276 18.27 -1.10 -12.26
C GLN A 276 18.49 0.19 -11.46
N ALA A 277 17.51 0.67 -10.68
CA ALA A 277 17.58 2.00 -10.07
C ALA A 277 17.88 2.06 -8.55
N THR A 278 17.53 1.03 -7.77
CA THR A 278 17.44 1.17 -6.28
C THR A 278 17.81 -0.07 -5.45
N GLY A 279 18.38 -1.14 -6.02
CA GLY A 279 18.94 -2.28 -5.25
C GLY A 279 17.93 -3.27 -4.64
N SER A 280 16.83 -2.81 -4.03
CA SER A 280 15.79 -3.64 -3.35
C SER A 280 15.14 -4.70 -4.23
N HIS A 281 15.24 -4.55 -5.54
CA HIS A 281 14.40 -5.23 -6.50
C HIS A 281 15.09 -6.43 -7.20
N ALA A 282 16.32 -6.76 -6.79
CA ALA A 282 16.92 -8.05 -7.10
C ALA A 282 16.17 -9.21 -6.41
N ALA A 283 15.67 -8.98 -5.19
CA ALA A 283 14.95 -9.99 -4.41
C ALA A 283 13.66 -10.48 -5.09
N LEU A 284 12.87 -9.57 -5.69
CA LEU A 284 11.64 -9.95 -6.41
C LEU A 284 11.95 -10.77 -7.66
N ARG A 285 12.97 -10.36 -8.41
CA ARG A 285 13.45 -11.12 -9.57
C ARG A 285 13.83 -12.54 -9.18
N ASP A 286 14.64 -12.67 -8.13
CA ASP A 286 15.18 -13.95 -7.66
C ASP A 286 14.09 -14.84 -7.04
N ALA A 287 13.06 -14.24 -6.44
CA ALA A 287 11.88 -14.97 -5.93
C ALA A 287 11.02 -15.55 -7.06
N LEU A 288 10.91 -14.85 -8.20
CA LEU A 288 10.10 -15.28 -9.34
C LEU A 288 10.85 -16.25 -10.27
N GLY A 289 12.19 -16.20 -10.31
CA GLY A 289 12.99 -17.05 -11.18
C GLY A 289 14.48 -16.71 -11.20
N ALA A 290 15.26 -17.52 -11.90
CA ALA A 290 16.70 -17.37 -12.00
C ALA A 290 17.19 -17.62 -13.43
N PHE A 291 18.30 -16.99 -13.80
CA PHE A 291 18.97 -17.31 -15.06
C PHE A 291 19.71 -18.64 -14.93
N ASP A 292 19.50 -19.53 -15.91
CA ASP A 292 20.26 -20.76 -16.02
C ASP A 292 21.69 -20.50 -16.52
N ALA A 293 22.49 -21.57 -16.60
CA ALA A 293 23.88 -21.49 -17.05
C ALA A 293 24.04 -20.97 -18.51
N ASN A 294 22.97 -20.97 -19.30
CA ASN A 294 22.95 -20.46 -20.67
C ASN A 294 22.47 -19.00 -20.73
N GLY A 295 22.17 -18.37 -19.59
CA GLY A 295 21.63 -17.02 -19.51
C GLY A 295 20.14 -16.95 -19.88
N MET A 296 19.41 -18.06 -19.88
CA MET A 296 17.95 -18.07 -20.06
C MET A 296 17.27 -18.00 -18.70
N TRP A 297 16.36 -17.03 -18.53
CA TRP A 297 15.60 -16.92 -17.29
C TRP A 297 14.59 -18.07 -17.19
N GLN A 298 14.59 -18.77 -16.06
CA GLN A 298 13.66 -19.83 -15.74
C GLN A 298 12.84 -19.42 -14.53
N ARG A 299 11.52 -19.56 -14.65
CA ARG A 299 10.59 -19.35 -13.56
C ARG A 299 10.90 -20.34 -12.44
N LYS A 300 10.98 -19.84 -11.20
CA LYS A 300 11.15 -20.66 -10.02
C LYS A 300 9.80 -21.27 -9.66
N GLU A 301 9.78 -22.59 -9.45
CA GLU A 301 8.59 -23.24 -8.90
C GLU A 301 8.45 -22.87 -7.41
N PRO A 302 7.24 -22.55 -6.94
CA PRO A 302 7.03 -22.13 -5.56
C PRO A 302 7.34 -23.27 -4.59
N ASP A 303 8.11 -22.97 -3.54
CA ASP A 303 8.44 -23.90 -2.46
C ASP A 303 7.69 -23.48 -1.17
N PRO A 304 6.77 -24.31 -0.66
CA PRO A 304 5.99 -23.99 0.54
C PRO A 304 6.82 -23.97 1.82
N MET A 305 8.09 -24.39 1.80
CA MET A 305 9.00 -24.33 2.96
C MET A 305 9.90 -23.09 2.96
N GLU A 306 9.97 -22.34 1.85
CA GLU A 306 10.93 -21.23 1.69
C GLU A 306 10.67 -20.09 2.70
N ILE A 307 9.41 -19.85 3.04
CA ILE A 307 9.02 -18.80 3.98
C ILE A 307 9.55 -19.04 5.41
N ASP A 308 9.76 -20.29 5.82
CA ASP A 308 10.21 -20.60 7.19
C ASP A 308 11.69 -20.22 7.42
N GLY A 309 12.49 -20.16 6.34
CA GLY A 309 13.91 -19.81 6.38
C GLY A 309 14.23 -18.36 5.99
N THR A 310 13.24 -17.59 5.53
CA THR A 310 13.46 -16.26 4.93
C THR A 310 13.04 -15.16 5.90
N PHE A 311 14.01 -14.46 6.50
CA PHE A 311 13.75 -13.44 7.53
C PHE A 311 14.05 -12.00 7.09
N GLU A 312 14.87 -11.84 6.05
CA GLU A 312 15.19 -10.52 5.49
C GLU A 312 13.90 -9.92 4.88
N PRO A 313 13.51 -8.68 5.24
CA PRO A 313 12.23 -8.10 4.83
C PRO A 313 11.96 -8.12 3.32
N HIS A 314 12.93 -7.78 2.47
CA HIS A 314 12.71 -7.72 1.03
C HIS A 314 12.56 -9.11 0.41
N ALA A 315 13.43 -10.06 0.78
CA ALA A 315 13.39 -11.45 0.33
C ALA A 315 12.09 -12.13 0.79
N ARG A 316 11.71 -11.93 2.06
CA ARG A 316 10.46 -12.47 2.61
C ARG A 316 9.25 -11.80 1.94
N GLY A 317 9.29 -10.49 1.72
CA GLY A 317 8.27 -9.74 1.04
C GLY A 317 8.05 -10.21 -0.40
N SER A 318 9.15 -10.53 -1.09
CA SER A 318 9.12 -11.05 -2.46
C SER A 318 8.33 -12.36 -2.60
N LEU A 319 8.28 -13.19 -1.56
CA LEU A 319 7.41 -14.39 -1.53
C LEU A 319 5.92 -14.03 -1.55
N LEU A 320 5.52 -12.97 -0.84
CA LEU A 320 4.14 -12.47 -0.87
C LEU A 320 3.80 -11.88 -2.24
N VAL A 321 4.70 -11.09 -2.83
CA VAL A 321 4.51 -10.54 -4.18
C VAL A 321 4.37 -11.69 -5.20
N ALA A 322 5.23 -12.71 -5.11
CA ALA A 322 5.17 -13.88 -5.97
C ALA A 322 3.84 -14.64 -5.84
N ALA A 323 3.34 -14.85 -4.61
CA ALA A 323 2.04 -15.47 -4.39
C ALA A 323 0.88 -14.67 -5.04
N VAL A 324 0.88 -13.34 -4.92
CA VAL A 324 -0.15 -12.49 -5.55
C VAL A 324 -0.02 -12.50 -7.07
N PHE A 325 1.22 -12.50 -7.59
CA PHE A 325 1.48 -12.60 -9.03
C PHE A 325 0.98 -13.93 -9.62
N ASP A 326 1.18 -15.04 -8.91
CA ASP A 326 0.75 -16.36 -9.34
C ASP A 326 -0.78 -16.49 -9.38
N ALA A 327 -1.45 -15.87 -8.42
CA ALA A 327 -2.91 -15.71 -8.44
C ALA A 327 -3.34 -14.92 -9.69
N PHE A 328 -2.69 -13.79 -9.98
CA PHE A 328 -2.96 -12.99 -11.18
C PHE A 328 -2.79 -13.78 -12.48
N VAL A 329 -1.70 -14.53 -12.63
CA VAL A 329 -1.46 -15.36 -13.83
C VAL A 329 -2.57 -16.40 -14.00
N SER A 330 -2.98 -17.06 -12.90
CA SER A 330 -4.04 -18.07 -12.90
C SER A 330 -5.38 -17.47 -13.31
N ILE A 331 -5.73 -16.31 -12.75
CA ILE A 331 -6.94 -15.54 -13.10
C ILE A 331 -6.91 -15.11 -14.56
N TYR A 332 -5.79 -14.57 -15.03
CA TYR A 332 -5.64 -14.14 -16.42
C TYR A 332 -5.85 -15.33 -17.37
N LYS A 333 -5.22 -16.48 -17.12
CA LYS A 333 -5.41 -17.71 -17.91
C LYS A 333 -6.87 -18.14 -17.97
N SER A 334 -7.59 -18.07 -16.85
CA SER A 334 -9.03 -18.35 -16.78
C SER A 334 -9.83 -17.38 -17.67
N ARG A 335 -9.57 -16.07 -17.54
CA ARG A 335 -10.31 -15.01 -18.24
C ARG A 335 -10.10 -14.97 -19.75
N ILE A 336 -8.94 -15.42 -20.24
CA ILE A 336 -8.66 -15.46 -21.68
C ILE A 336 -9.02 -16.78 -22.35
N ALA A 337 -9.47 -17.79 -21.59
CA ALA A 337 -9.66 -19.14 -22.10
C ALA A 337 -10.66 -19.18 -23.26
N ASP A 338 -11.69 -18.32 -23.25
CA ASP A 338 -12.65 -18.16 -24.34
C ASP A 338 -12.01 -17.51 -25.58
N LEU A 339 -11.22 -16.45 -25.41
CA LEU A 339 -10.48 -15.77 -26.47
C LEU A 339 -9.51 -16.72 -27.16
N LEU A 340 -8.80 -17.55 -26.38
CA LEU A 340 -7.93 -18.59 -26.91
C LEU A 340 -8.74 -19.62 -27.69
N ARG A 341 -9.86 -20.12 -27.18
CA ARG A 341 -10.72 -21.07 -27.92
C ARG A 341 -11.23 -20.45 -29.23
N ILE A 342 -11.65 -19.19 -29.22
CA ILE A 342 -12.10 -18.48 -30.42
C ILE A 342 -10.97 -18.38 -31.44
N ALA A 343 -9.78 -17.95 -31.01
CA ALA A 343 -8.62 -17.75 -31.89
C ALA A 343 -8.03 -19.06 -32.44
N THR A 344 -8.33 -20.20 -31.81
CA THR A 344 -7.70 -21.49 -32.11
C THR A 344 -8.68 -22.54 -32.64
N ASN A 345 -9.93 -22.15 -32.93
CA ASN A 345 -11.02 -23.08 -33.27
C ASN A 345 -11.19 -24.21 -32.23
N GLY A 346 -11.01 -23.87 -30.95
CA GLY A 346 -11.25 -24.76 -29.82
C GLY A 346 -10.06 -25.63 -29.39
N THR A 347 -8.91 -25.59 -30.07
CA THR A 347 -7.75 -26.41 -29.67
C THR A 347 -7.03 -25.87 -28.43
N GLY A 348 -7.17 -24.57 -28.14
CA GLY A 348 -6.45 -23.89 -27.07
C GLY A 348 -4.99 -23.58 -27.40
N VAL A 349 -4.49 -24.01 -28.58
CA VAL A 349 -3.09 -23.83 -29.00
C VAL A 349 -3.02 -22.78 -30.11
N LEU A 350 -2.34 -21.66 -29.84
CA LEU A 350 -2.21 -20.56 -30.77
C LEU A 350 -1.35 -20.94 -32.00
N PRO A 351 -1.81 -20.63 -33.23
CA PRO A 351 -1.08 -20.94 -34.45
C PRO A 351 0.28 -20.23 -34.48
N ALA A 352 1.30 -20.89 -35.01
CA ALA A 352 2.65 -20.33 -35.09
C ALA A 352 2.67 -18.96 -35.82
N GLY A 353 3.57 -18.07 -35.39
CA GLY A 353 3.68 -16.70 -35.91
C GLY A 353 3.07 -15.64 -34.99
N GLN A 354 2.93 -14.43 -35.53
CA GLN A 354 2.40 -13.27 -34.81
C GLN A 354 0.89 -13.40 -34.58
N LEU A 355 0.44 -12.96 -33.41
CA LEU A 355 -0.99 -12.86 -33.12
C LEU A 355 -1.62 -11.68 -33.85
N HIS A 356 -2.90 -11.83 -34.21
CA HIS A 356 -3.66 -10.72 -34.78
C HIS A 356 -3.69 -9.54 -33.78
N PRO A 357 -3.48 -8.28 -34.22
CA PRO A 357 -3.45 -7.13 -33.31
C PRO A 357 -4.69 -7.01 -32.42
N ASP A 358 -5.88 -7.34 -32.94
CA ASP A 358 -7.11 -7.32 -32.13
C ASP A 358 -7.15 -8.37 -31.03
N LEU A 359 -6.55 -9.55 -31.27
CA LEU A 359 -6.42 -10.57 -30.22
C LEU A 359 -5.45 -10.07 -29.14
N VAL A 360 -4.31 -9.50 -29.53
CA VAL A 360 -3.37 -8.87 -28.60
C VAL A 360 -4.06 -7.80 -27.77
N ASN A 361 -4.84 -6.91 -28.39
CA ASN A 361 -5.57 -5.85 -27.70
C ASN A 361 -6.59 -6.40 -26.70
N ARG A 362 -7.31 -7.49 -27.05
CA ARG A 362 -8.27 -8.13 -26.13
C ARG A 362 -7.57 -8.82 -24.97
N LEU A 363 -6.49 -9.56 -25.23
CA LEU A 363 -5.67 -10.19 -24.19
C LEU A 363 -5.09 -9.13 -23.24
N ALA A 364 -4.55 -8.02 -23.77
CA ALA A 364 -4.05 -6.91 -22.98
C ALA A 364 -5.12 -6.23 -22.14
N SER A 365 -6.33 -6.06 -22.68
CA SER A 365 -7.46 -5.55 -21.92
C SER A 365 -7.87 -6.48 -20.77
N GLU A 366 -7.89 -7.81 -21.00
CA GLU A 366 -8.20 -8.76 -19.93
C GLU A 366 -7.11 -8.87 -18.87
N ALA A 367 -5.83 -8.78 -19.26
CA ALA A 367 -4.72 -8.69 -18.31
C ALA A 367 -4.82 -7.42 -17.45
N ALA A 368 -5.03 -6.26 -18.08
CA ALA A 368 -5.15 -4.99 -17.36
C ALA A 368 -6.35 -4.94 -16.40
N LYS A 369 -7.51 -5.49 -16.81
CA LYS A 369 -8.66 -5.64 -15.92
C LYS A 369 -8.37 -6.57 -14.75
N SER A 370 -7.67 -7.68 -15.00
CA SER A 370 -7.31 -8.64 -13.95
C SER A 370 -6.35 -8.02 -12.95
N ALA A 371 -5.34 -7.27 -13.43
CA ALA A 371 -4.39 -6.54 -12.61
C ALA A 371 -5.07 -5.48 -11.74
N GLN A 372 -5.96 -4.67 -12.33
CA GLN A 372 -6.73 -3.68 -11.58
C GLN A 372 -7.65 -4.33 -10.52
N HIS A 373 -8.22 -5.50 -10.81
CA HIS A 373 -9.04 -6.21 -9.83
C HIS A 373 -8.19 -6.73 -8.66
N ILE A 374 -7.06 -7.39 -8.93
CA ILE A 374 -6.11 -7.81 -7.89
C ILE A 374 -5.64 -6.63 -7.05
N LEU A 375 -5.26 -5.50 -7.68
CA LEU A 375 -4.89 -4.27 -6.98
C LEU A 375 -5.98 -3.80 -6.01
N ASN A 376 -7.23 -3.74 -6.49
CA ASN A 376 -8.36 -3.33 -5.67
C ASN A 376 -8.61 -4.31 -4.51
N MET A 377 -8.48 -5.63 -4.75
CA MET A 377 -8.60 -6.64 -3.69
C MET A 377 -7.54 -6.43 -2.62
N CYS A 378 -6.28 -6.27 -3.01
CA CYS A 378 -5.15 -6.05 -2.11
C CYS A 378 -5.30 -4.80 -1.25
N ILE A 379 -5.69 -3.66 -1.86
CA ILE A 379 -5.87 -2.42 -1.11
C ILE A 379 -7.08 -2.50 -0.17
N ARG A 380 -8.21 -3.04 -0.65
CA ARG A 380 -9.43 -3.18 0.17
C ARG A 380 -9.21 -4.06 1.40
N ALA A 381 -8.34 -5.08 1.29
CA ALA A 381 -8.00 -5.97 2.39
C ALA A 381 -7.36 -5.26 3.58
N LEU A 382 -6.75 -4.08 3.40
CA LEU A 382 -6.16 -3.31 4.51
C LEU A 382 -7.17 -3.01 5.62
N ASP A 383 -8.45 -2.77 5.29
CA ASP A 383 -9.50 -2.52 6.30
C ASP A 383 -9.89 -3.77 7.09
N TYR A 384 -9.49 -4.95 6.61
CA TYR A 384 -9.76 -6.26 7.20
C TYR A 384 -8.50 -6.85 7.82
N CYS A 385 -7.44 -6.07 7.98
CA CYS A 385 -6.24 -6.45 8.70
C CYS A 385 -6.40 -6.21 10.21
N PRO A 386 -5.72 -6.99 11.07
CA PRO A 386 -5.51 -6.61 12.46
C PRO A 386 -4.75 -5.26 12.55
N PRO A 387 -4.92 -4.48 13.62
CA PRO A 387 -4.35 -3.13 13.71
C PRO A 387 -2.85 -3.13 14.04
N VAL A 388 -2.30 -4.28 14.45
CA VAL A 388 -0.90 -4.49 14.85
C VAL A 388 -0.49 -5.93 14.58
N ASP A 389 0.81 -6.23 14.57
CA ASP A 389 1.34 -7.61 14.55
C ASP A 389 0.72 -8.45 13.41
N LEU A 390 0.65 -7.86 12.22
CA LEU A 390 0.14 -8.49 11.01
C LEU A 390 1.05 -9.65 10.61
N THR A 391 0.45 -10.75 10.16
CA THR A 391 1.14 -11.85 9.47
C THR A 391 0.63 -11.98 8.04
N PHE A 392 1.38 -12.62 7.15
CA PHE A 392 0.90 -12.88 5.79
C PHE A 392 -0.35 -13.77 5.78
N GLY A 393 -0.48 -14.68 6.77
CA GLY A 393 -1.68 -15.46 7.00
C GLY A 393 -2.90 -14.61 7.39
N ASP A 394 -2.72 -13.59 8.22
CA ASP A 394 -3.79 -12.62 8.53
C ASP A 394 -4.18 -11.83 7.28
N TYR A 395 -3.21 -11.46 6.44
CA TYR A 395 -3.47 -10.75 5.20
C TYR A 395 -4.25 -11.60 4.19
N LEU A 396 -3.95 -12.91 4.09
CA LEU A 396 -4.76 -13.85 3.32
C LEU A 396 -6.22 -13.87 3.80
N ARG A 397 -6.44 -13.96 5.12
CA ARG A 397 -7.80 -13.90 5.70
C ARG A 397 -8.48 -12.57 5.37
N ALA A 398 -7.75 -11.47 5.43
CA ALA A 398 -8.23 -10.14 5.07
C ALA A 398 -8.65 -10.04 3.60
N LEU A 399 -7.82 -10.54 2.67
CA LEU A 399 -8.10 -10.60 1.23
C LEU A 399 -9.41 -11.35 0.93
N ILE A 400 -9.55 -12.56 1.47
CA ILE A 400 -10.70 -13.41 1.22
C ILE A 400 -11.97 -12.83 1.84
N THR A 401 -11.87 -12.27 3.06
CA THR A 401 -13.03 -11.64 3.74
C THR A 401 -13.49 -10.38 3.00
N ALA A 402 -12.56 -9.48 2.68
CA ALA A 402 -12.86 -8.22 2.02
C ALA A 402 -13.49 -8.42 0.64
N ASP A 403 -13.04 -9.44 -0.08
CA ASP A 403 -13.59 -9.80 -1.37
C ASP A 403 -14.98 -10.42 -1.28
N TYR A 404 -15.17 -11.40 -0.41
CA TYR A 404 -16.46 -12.03 -0.20
C TYR A 404 -17.56 -11.01 0.18
N ASP A 405 -17.22 -10.03 1.03
CA ASP A 405 -18.18 -9.02 1.48
C ASP A 405 -18.70 -8.11 0.36
N LEU A 406 -17.87 -7.80 -0.64
CA LEU A 406 -18.26 -6.88 -1.73
C LEU A 406 -18.67 -7.61 -3.02
N VAL A 407 -18.09 -8.79 -3.29
CA VAL A 407 -18.29 -9.58 -4.51
C VAL A 407 -18.69 -10.98 -4.08
N ARG A 408 -19.98 -11.19 -3.81
CA ARG A 408 -20.46 -12.50 -3.30
C ARG A 408 -20.31 -13.60 -4.34
N ASP A 409 -20.69 -13.32 -5.58
CA ASP A 409 -20.52 -14.24 -6.72
C ASP A 409 -19.11 -14.12 -7.29
N ASP A 410 -18.27 -15.14 -7.06
CA ASP A 410 -16.90 -15.23 -7.60
C ASP A 410 -16.90 -16.21 -8.77
N ASP A 411 -17.57 -15.81 -9.84
CA ASP A 411 -17.75 -16.56 -11.09
C ASP A 411 -16.42 -16.87 -11.79
N LEU A 412 -15.40 -16.06 -11.52
CA LEU A 412 -14.06 -16.17 -12.11
C LEU A 412 -13.02 -16.85 -11.20
N GLY A 413 -13.40 -17.21 -9.97
CA GLY A 413 -12.55 -17.98 -9.04
C GLY A 413 -11.34 -17.22 -8.48
N TYR A 414 -11.44 -15.90 -8.33
CA TYR A 414 -10.38 -15.04 -7.78
C TYR A 414 -9.95 -15.49 -6.38
N ARG A 415 -10.91 -15.80 -5.50
CA ARG A 415 -10.60 -16.24 -4.14
C ARG A 415 -9.87 -17.57 -4.14
N LEU A 416 -10.29 -18.51 -4.99
CA LEU A 416 -9.62 -19.80 -5.10
C LEU A 416 -8.19 -19.65 -5.62
N ALA A 417 -7.98 -18.82 -6.64
CA ALA A 417 -6.65 -18.56 -7.20
C ALA A 417 -5.69 -17.95 -6.16
N VAL A 418 -6.17 -16.99 -5.35
CA VAL A 418 -5.38 -16.40 -4.25
C VAL A 418 -5.04 -17.45 -3.19
N VAL A 419 -6.02 -18.25 -2.76
CA VAL A 419 -5.79 -19.30 -1.76
C VAL A 419 -4.80 -20.35 -2.26
N GLU A 420 -4.93 -20.78 -3.52
CA GLU A 420 -4.02 -21.75 -4.11
C GLU A 420 -2.59 -21.23 -4.20
N ALA A 421 -2.40 -19.99 -4.67
CA ALA A 421 -1.08 -19.39 -4.78
C ALA A 421 -0.41 -19.19 -3.42
N PHE A 422 -1.14 -18.66 -2.42
CA PHE A 422 -0.60 -18.50 -1.07
C PHE A 422 -0.18 -19.85 -0.46
N ARG A 423 -0.98 -20.90 -0.67
CA ARG A 423 -0.62 -22.27 -0.25
C ARG A 423 0.65 -22.78 -0.93
N GLN A 424 0.83 -22.52 -2.22
CA GLN A 424 2.04 -22.95 -2.95
C GLN A 424 3.31 -22.28 -2.39
N HIS A 425 3.20 -21.04 -1.90
CA HIS A 425 4.29 -20.29 -1.25
C HIS A 425 4.39 -20.48 0.27
N GLY A 426 3.63 -21.44 0.85
CA GLY A 426 3.72 -21.74 2.28
C GLY A 426 3.04 -20.71 3.20
N ILE A 427 2.26 -19.79 2.64
CA ILE A 427 1.61 -18.72 3.40
C ILE A 427 0.28 -19.23 3.97
N TYR A 428 0.25 -19.44 5.28
CA TYR A 428 -0.91 -19.97 5.99
C TYR A 428 -1.31 -19.12 7.19
N PRO A 429 -2.62 -19.01 7.50
CA PRO A 429 -3.06 -18.49 8.79
C PRO A 429 -2.85 -19.53 9.90
N LEU A 430 -2.48 -19.06 11.09
CA LEU A 430 -2.15 -19.92 12.24
C LEU A 430 -3.40 -20.42 13.00
N ASP A 431 -4.56 -19.79 12.79
CA ASP A 431 -5.77 -19.93 13.61
C ASP A 431 -6.93 -20.62 12.89
N VAL A 432 -6.68 -21.21 11.71
CA VAL A 432 -7.70 -21.94 10.92
C VAL A 432 -7.45 -23.44 10.86
N ARG A 433 -8.54 -24.19 10.65
CA ARG A 433 -8.49 -25.66 10.51
C ARG A 433 -8.37 -26.12 9.05
N SER A 434 -8.74 -25.27 8.10
CA SER A 434 -8.63 -25.55 6.66
C SER A 434 -8.54 -24.23 5.89
N LEU A 435 -8.10 -24.33 4.62
CA LEU A 435 -8.03 -23.20 3.68
C LEU A 435 -9.31 -23.03 2.85
N SER A 436 -10.44 -23.60 3.29
CA SER A 436 -11.74 -23.29 2.65
C SER A 436 -12.09 -21.82 2.86
N ILE A 437 -12.75 -21.20 1.88
CA ILE A 437 -13.18 -19.80 1.94
C ILE A 437 -13.88 -19.47 3.26
N ASP A 438 -14.80 -20.33 3.73
CA ASP A 438 -15.55 -20.09 4.98
C ASP A 438 -14.68 -20.08 6.24
N ASN A 439 -13.61 -20.90 6.29
CA ASN A 439 -12.68 -20.90 7.42
C ASN A 439 -11.69 -19.74 7.35
N LEU A 440 -11.32 -19.29 6.15
CA LEU A 440 -10.43 -18.14 5.95
C LEU A 440 -11.10 -16.81 6.25
N ARG A 441 -12.42 -16.72 6.11
CA ARG A 441 -13.16 -15.51 6.46
C ARG A 441 -13.06 -15.21 7.95
N TRP A 442 -12.87 -13.94 8.27
CA TRP A 442 -13.09 -13.44 9.63
C TRP A 442 -14.52 -13.77 10.07
N GLN A 443 -14.69 -14.02 11.36
CA GLN A 443 -15.98 -14.41 11.93
C GLN A 443 -16.58 -13.25 12.72
N GLU A 444 -17.91 -13.28 12.85
CA GLU A 444 -18.63 -12.36 13.71
C GLU A 444 -18.24 -12.56 15.18
N PRO A 445 -18.30 -11.50 16.02
CA PRO A 445 -18.08 -11.65 17.46
C PRO A 445 -18.99 -12.72 18.05
N THR A 446 -18.42 -13.70 18.75
CA THR A 446 -19.17 -14.86 19.26
C THR A 446 -19.98 -14.55 20.51
N ASP A 447 -19.67 -13.48 21.24
CA ASP A 447 -20.43 -13.07 22.42
C ASP A 447 -21.75 -12.41 22.00
N PRO A 448 -22.91 -13.02 22.28
CA PRO A 448 -24.21 -12.47 21.90
C PRO A 448 -24.52 -11.12 22.59
N ASN A 449 -23.87 -10.82 23.72
CA ASN A 449 -24.07 -9.55 24.44
C ASN A 449 -23.22 -8.41 23.90
N PHE A 450 -22.17 -8.72 23.12
CA PHE A 450 -21.28 -7.69 22.58
C PHE A 450 -22.05 -6.73 21.69
N HIS A 451 -22.85 -7.27 20.77
CA HIS A 451 -23.56 -6.48 19.78
C HIS A 451 -24.55 -5.47 20.37
N PRO A 452 -25.50 -5.85 21.26
CA PRO A 452 -26.39 -4.88 21.91
C PRO A 452 -25.67 -3.80 22.73
N ARG A 453 -24.49 -4.10 23.27
CA ARG A 453 -23.72 -3.18 24.12
C ARG A 453 -23.03 -2.09 23.34
N VAL A 454 -22.42 -2.42 22.20
CA VAL A 454 -21.70 -1.44 21.37
C VAL A 454 -22.61 -0.63 20.46
N LEU A 455 -23.77 -1.19 20.10
CA LEU A 455 -24.64 -0.61 19.07
C LEU A 455 -25.07 0.86 19.35
N PRO A 456 -25.49 1.27 20.57
CA PRO A 456 -25.88 2.66 20.82
C PRO A 456 -24.74 3.65 20.54
N MET A 457 -23.51 3.27 20.89
CA MET A 457 -22.34 4.11 20.65
C MET A 457 -22.00 4.18 19.16
N LEU A 458 -22.01 3.04 18.46
CA LEU A 458 -21.74 3.00 17.03
C LEU A 458 -22.81 3.74 16.21
N GLN A 459 -24.06 3.73 16.65
CA GLN A 459 -25.14 4.54 16.05
C GLN A 459 -24.94 6.04 16.31
N LYS A 460 -24.49 6.43 17.51
CA LYS A 460 -24.13 7.82 17.80
C LYS A 460 -23.01 8.30 16.86
N LEU A 461 -21.94 7.51 16.72
CA LEU A 461 -20.82 7.80 15.84
C LEU A 461 -21.27 7.87 14.37
N ARG A 462 -22.12 6.94 13.91
CA ARG A 462 -22.73 6.99 12.57
C ARG A 462 -23.44 8.33 12.34
N ASN A 463 -24.21 8.82 13.30
CA ASN A 463 -24.96 10.07 13.15
C ASN A 463 -24.02 11.28 13.08
N MET A 464 -22.94 11.30 13.88
CA MET A 464 -21.90 12.34 13.77
C MET A 464 -21.25 12.35 12.40
N LEU A 465 -21.05 11.18 11.80
CA LEU A 465 -20.43 11.00 10.49
C LEU A 465 -21.42 11.03 9.32
N HIS A 466 -22.70 11.29 9.55
CA HIS A 466 -23.71 11.19 8.50
C HIS A 466 -23.46 12.18 7.35
N GLU A 467 -22.97 13.37 7.68
CA GLU A 467 -22.63 14.45 6.74
C GLU A 467 -21.34 14.16 5.95
N TRP A 468 -20.55 13.17 6.38
CA TRP A 468 -19.37 12.77 5.64
C TRP A 468 -19.74 12.30 4.23
N ASN A 469 -18.98 12.82 3.27
CA ASN A 469 -19.06 12.45 1.87
C ASN A 469 -17.66 12.52 1.24
N LEU A 470 -17.47 11.80 0.12
CA LEU A 470 -16.21 11.72 -0.67
C LEU A 470 -15.76 13.05 -1.29
N SER A 471 -16.40 14.13 -0.90
CA SER A 471 -16.51 15.38 -1.63
C SER A 471 -16.38 16.60 -0.70
N GLY A 472 -16.33 16.38 0.61
CA GLY A 472 -16.13 17.40 1.62
C GLY A 472 -14.66 17.81 1.74
N ARG A 473 -14.40 18.89 2.48
CA ARG A 473 -13.03 19.36 2.72
C ARG A 473 -12.32 18.36 3.64
N ARG A 474 -11.16 17.85 3.22
CA ARG A 474 -10.43 16.80 3.96
C ARG A 474 -10.08 17.23 5.39
N GLU A 475 -9.71 18.48 5.60
CA GLU A 475 -9.41 19.03 6.93
C GLU A 475 -10.61 18.95 7.88
N GLU A 476 -11.80 19.35 7.44
CA GLU A 476 -13.03 19.28 8.24
C GLU A 476 -13.39 17.83 8.59
N VAL A 477 -13.23 16.93 7.62
CA VAL A 477 -13.44 15.49 7.82
C VAL A 477 -12.43 14.92 8.82
N TYR A 478 -11.16 15.33 8.75
CA TYR A 478 -10.12 14.90 9.68
C TYR A 478 -10.47 15.30 11.13
N GLU A 479 -10.90 16.55 11.33
CA GLU A 479 -11.31 17.04 12.64
C GLU A 479 -12.55 16.31 13.19
N LEU A 480 -13.52 16.03 12.32
CA LEU A 480 -14.68 15.23 12.67
C LEU A 480 -14.27 13.81 13.12
N PHE A 481 -13.34 13.16 12.42
CA PHE A 481 -12.82 11.84 12.82
C PHE A 481 -12.07 11.91 14.15
N ARG A 482 -11.29 12.96 14.39
CA ARG A 482 -10.59 13.18 15.66
C ARG A 482 -11.58 13.29 16.84
N GLN A 483 -12.66 14.04 16.67
CA GLN A 483 -13.72 14.16 17.66
C GLN A 483 -14.43 12.82 17.92
N ALA A 484 -14.79 12.10 16.86
CA ALA A 484 -15.42 10.78 16.97
C ALA A 484 -14.53 9.76 17.71
N ARG A 485 -13.22 9.76 17.46
CA ARG A 485 -12.25 8.93 18.20
C ARG A 485 -12.20 9.28 19.69
N ALA A 486 -12.18 10.57 20.02
CA ALA A 486 -12.18 11.03 21.42
C ALA A 486 -13.46 10.60 22.16
N GLU A 487 -14.62 10.72 21.51
CA GLU A 487 -15.87 10.25 22.10
C GLU A 487 -15.87 8.73 22.36
N LEU A 488 -15.40 7.94 21.39
CA LEU A 488 -15.30 6.49 21.55
C LEU A 488 -14.34 6.10 22.66
N HIS A 489 -13.20 6.80 22.75
CA HIS A 489 -12.22 6.59 23.82
C HIS A 489 -12.83 6.83 25.21
N GLU A 490 -13.51 7.96 25.41
CA GLU A 490 -14.11 8.27 26.72
C GLU A 490 -15.23 7.30 27.11
N TRP A 491 -16.04 6.85 26.14
CA TRP A 491 -17.07 5.85 26.38
C TRP A 491 -16.49 4.49 26.79
N LEU A 492 -15.45 4.01 26.10
CA LEU A 492 -14.75 2.76 26.44
C LEU A 492 -14.07 2.87 27.81
N LYS A 493 -13.42 4.01 28.08
CA LYS A 493 -12.74 4.27 29.35
C LYS A 493 -13.70 4.34 30.53
N GLY A 494 -14.94 4.76 30.33
CA GLY A 494 -15.95 4.85 31.38
C GLY A 494 -16.87 3.64 31.46
N THR A 495 -17.74 3.48 30.45
CA THR A 495 -18.97 2.69 30.53
C THR A 495 -18.81 1.26 30.03
N ALA A 496 -17.83 1.00 29.16
CA ALA A 496 -17.73 -0.26 28.41
C ALA A 496 -16.41 -1.03 28.64
N ARG A 497 -15.83 -0.89 29.83
CA ARG A 497 -14.61 -1.61 30.24
C ARG A 497 -14.81 -3.12 30.28
N ASP A 498 -16.04 -3.58 30.52
CA ASP A 498 -16.41 -4.99 30.52
C ASP A 498 -16.23 -5.65 29.14
N LEU A 499 -16.12 -4.88 28.06
CA LEU A 499 -15.91 -5.40 26.70
C LEU A 499 -14.44 -5.76 26.39
N GLN A 500 -13.53 -5.54 27.33
CA GLN A 500 -12.09 -5.70 27.14
C GLN A 500 -11.69 -7.07 26.54
N ASP A 501 -12.34 -8.15 26.94
CA ASP A 501 -11.99 -9.51 26.51
C ASP A 501 -12.33 -9.72 25.02
N VAL A 502 -13.47 -9.20 24.57
CA VAL A 502 -13.90 -9.27 23.16
C VAL A 502 -13.05 -8.35 22.29
N LEU A 503 -12.64 -7.20 22.82
CA LEU A 503 -11.79 -6.22 22.11
C LEU A 503 -10.30 -6.57 22.15
N GLY A 504 -9.90 -7.58 22.96
CA GLY A 504 -8.50 -7.95 23.18
C GLY A 504 -7.66 -6.86 23.84
N LEU A 505 -8.30 -6.02 24.67
CA LEU A 505 -7.68 -4.96 25.46
C LEU A 505 -7.61 -5.39 26.93
N ASP A 506 -6.76 -4.71 27.71
CA ASP A 506 -6.71 -4.81 29.16
C ASP A 506 -7.14 -3.47 29.77
N LEU A 507 -8.41 -3.40 30.16
CA LEU A 507 -9.05 -2.20 30.74
C LEU A 507 -9.39 -2.40 32.23
N ARG A 508 -8.80 -3.42 32.87
CA ARG A 508 -9.05 -3.76 34.28
C ARG A 508 -8.59 -2.65 35.22
N GLN A 509 -7.50 -1.97 34.86
CA GLN A 509 -6.95 -0.87 35.64
C GLN A 509 -7.65 0.45 35.30
N PRO A 510 -7.98 1.30 36.29
CA PRO A 510 -8.64 2.58 36.04
C PRO A 510 -7.89 3.57 35.15
N ASP A 511 -6.57 3.46 35.12
CA ASP A 511 -5.63 4.27 34.35
C ASP A 511 -5.07 3.52 33.12
N ALA A 512 -5.70 2.41 32.72
CA ALA A 512 -5.33 1.67 31.52
C ALA A 512 -5.24 2.60 30.30
N LYS A 513 -4.05 2.63 29.68
CA LYS A 513 -3.76 3.48 28.53
C LYS A 513 -4.01 2.71 27.25
N PHE A 514 -4.95 3.16 26.43
CA PHE A 514 -5.22 2.65 25.10
C PHE A 514 -5.48 3.81 24.14
N GLU A 515 -5.54 3.52 22.85
CA GLU A 515 -5.74 4.49 21.79
C GLU A 515 -6.87 4.00 20.88
N VAL A 516 -7.88 4.84 20.63
CA VAL A 516 -8.71 4.68 19.43
C VAL A 516 -7.88 5.25 18.29
N HIS A 517 -7.11 4.38 17.64
CA HIS A 517 -6.07 4.74 16.68
C HIS A 517 -6.66 5.39 15.44
N SER A 518 -7.68 4.77 14.87
CA SER A 518 -8.36 5.26 13.67
C SER A 518 -9.86 4.96 13.73
N LEU A 519 -10.64 5.81 13.06
CA LEU A 519 -12.08 5.64 12.89
C LEU A 519 -12.45 6.26 11.55
N ARG A 520 -12.88 5.44 10.59
CA ARG A 520 -13.04 5.83 9.19
C ARG A 520 -14.30 5.21 8.59
N PRO A 521 -15.25 6.01 8.08
CA PRO A 521 -16.34 5.50 7.27
C PRO A 521 -15.80 5.08 5.89
N ALA A 522 -16.41 4.05 5.31
CA ALA A 522 -16.15 3.56 3.96
C ALA A 522 -17.47 3.32 3.23
N ARG A 523 -17.53 3.66 1.93
CA ARG A 523 -18.66 3.41 1.04
C ARG A 523 -18.13 2.80 -0.26
N ARG A 524 -18.36 1.51 -0.45
CA ARG A 524 -17.91 0.75 -1.63
C ARG A 524 -19.11 0.32 -2.44
N VAL A 525 -18.93 0.29 -3.76
CA VAL A 525 -19.95 -0.18 -4.70
C VAL A 525 -19.46 -1.47 -5.32
N GLY A 526 -20.22 -2.55 -5.12
CA GLY A 526 -19.96 -3.85 -5.73
C GLY A 526 -20.32 -3.87 -7.23
N PRO A 527 -19.94 -4.94 -7.95
CA PRO A 527 -20.19 -5.08 -9.39
C PRO A 527 -21.69 -5.03 -9.72
N ASP A 528 -22.55 -5.52 -8.83
CA ASP A 528 -24.02 -5.53 -8.99
C ASP A 528 -24.69 -4.21 -8.58
N GLY A 529 -23.90 -3.19 -8.25
CA GLY A 529 -24.39 -1.90 -7.75
C GLY A 529 -24.77 -1.90 -6.26
N GLU A 530 -24.55 -3.01 -5.55
CA GLU A 530 -24.75 -3.08 -4.10
C GLU A 530 -23.81 -2.13 -3.37
N LEU A 531 -24.34 -1.40 -2.39
CA LEU A 531 -23.57 -0.46 -1.58
C LEU A 531 -23.16 -1.13 -0.27
N LEU A 532 -21.87 -1.37 -0.10
CA LEU A 532 -21.28 -1.78 1.17
C LEU A 532 -20.83 -0.53 1.94
N VAL A 533 -21.45 -0.28 3.08
CA VAL A 533 -21.09 0.82 3.99
C VAL A 533 -20.49 0.24 5.25
N ASP A 534 -19.37 0.80 5.69
CA ASP A 534 -18.69 0.41 6.91
C ASP A 534 -18.27 1.61 7.73
N LEU A 535 -18.21 1.42 9.04
CA LEU A 535 -17.38 2.18 9.95
C LEU A 535 -16.25 1.26 10.42
N VAL A 536 -15.03 1.54 9.98
CA VAL A 536 -13.82 0.80 10.34
C VAL A 536 -13.15 1.52 11.50
N ILE A 537 -12.96 0.81 12.61
CA ILE A 537 -12.42 1.37 13.86
C ILE A 537 -11.25 0.52 14.30
N GLU A 538 -10.11 1.14 14.53
CA GLU A 538 -8.93 0.47 15.05
C GLU A 538 -8.63 0.96 16.46
N MET A 539 -8.46 0.03 17.38
CA MET A 539 -8.08 0.30 18.75
C MET A 539 -6.79 -0.42 19.04
N THR A 540 -5.86 0.25 19.70
CA THR A 540 -4.57 -0.33 20.07
C THR A 540 -4.22 -0.05 21.52
N GLN A 541 -3.45 -0.95 22.10
CA GLN A 541 -2.88 -0.83 23.43
C GLN A 541 -1.43 -1.29 23.40
N ARG A 542 -0.62 -0.74 24.29
CA ARG A 542 0.78 -1.12 24.46
C ARG A 542 1.06 -1.57 25.88
N LYS A 543 2.00 -2.50 26.02
CA LYS A 543 2.53 -3.01 27.27
C LYS A 543 4.06 -3.09 27.17
N ALA A 544 4.74 -2.97 28.32
CA ALA A 544 6.17 -3.19 28.41
C ALA A 544 6.50 -4.68 28.20
N GLY A 545 7.44 -4.96 27.29
CA GLY A 545 8.02 -6.27 27.08
C GLY A 545 9.46 -6.32 27.59
N TYR A 546 9.84 -7.44 28.19
CA TYR A 546 11.18 -7.71 28.72
C TYR A 546 11.73 -9.01 28.12
N PHE A 547 13.03 -9.04 27.85
CA PHE A 547 13.72 -10.27 27.40
C PHE A 547 13.85 -11.29 28.52
N ASP A 548 14.02 -10.81 29.75
CA ASP A 548 14.04 -11.62 30.97
C ASP A 548 12.60 -11.97 31.41
N LEU A 549 12.33 -13.27 31.53
CA LEU A 549 11.01 -13.79 31.94
C LEU A 549 10.69 -13.47 33.40
N ASP A 550 11.67 -13.51 34.29
CA ASP A 550 11.46 -13.23 35.70
C ASP A 550 11.13 -11.74 35.90
N ILE A 551 11.80 -10.85 35.16
CA ILE A 551 11.47 -9.41 35.15
C ILE A 551 10.07 -9.21 34.57
N GLN A 552 9.71 -9.88 33.47
CA GLN A 552 8.37 -9.79 32.89
C GLN A 552 7.31 -10.17 33.94
N ASP A 553 7.45 -11.32 34.60
CA ASP A 553 6.47 -11.82 35.56
C ASP A 553 6.39 -10.93 36.82
N GLN A 554 7.52 -10.38 37.29
CA GLN A 554 7.56 -9.45 38.42
C GLN A 554 6.90 -8.11 38.09
N VAL A 555 7.09 -7.58 36.88
CA VAL A 555 6.41 -6.35 36.44
C VAL A 555 4.91 -6.59 36.24
N GLU A 556 4.52 -7.72 35.64
CA GLU A 556 3.10 -8.06 35.42
C GLU A 556 2.32 -8.33 36.71
N SER A 557 2.97 -8.95 37.69
CA SER A 557 2.40 -9.16 39.03
C SER A 557 2.39 -7.90 39.90
N GLY A 558 3.05 -6.82 39.46
CA GLY A 558 3.22 -5.60 40.25
C GLY A 558 4.26 -5.72 41.38
N SER A 559 5.05 -6.80 41.39
CA SER A 559 6.09 -7.05 42.40
C SER A 559 7.32 -6.14 42.24
N LEU A 560 7.53 -5.57 41.04
CA LEU A 560 8.63 -4.64 40.75
C LEU A 560 8.10 -3.23 40.44
N ASN A 561 8.24 -2.29 41.39
CA ASN A 561 7.81 -0.91 41.24
C ASN A 561 8.83 0.07 41.88
N PRO A 562 9.44 1.01 41.13
CA PRO A 562 9.22 1.29 39.71
C PRO A 562 9.70 0.16 38.81
N ALA A 563 8.91 -0.14 37.78
CA ALA A 563 9.30 -1.09 36.74
C ALA A 563 10.57 -0.59 36.02
N PRO A 564 11.46 -1.49 35.56
CA PRO A 564 12.62 -1.09 34.81
C PRO A 564 12.19 -0.61 33.42
N GLN A 565 13.10 0.08 32.74
CA GLN A 565 12.90 0.44 31.34
C GLN A 565 12.60 -0.82 30.51
N ALA A 566 11.52 -0.81 29.75
CA ALA A 566 11.12 -1.92 28.90
C ALA A 566 12.19 -2.21 27.84
N ASP A 567 12.41 -3.48 27.50
CA ASP A 567 13.32 -3.92 26.41
C ASP A 567 12.67 -3.80 25.02
N PHE A 568 11.34 -3.85 24.96
CA PHE A 568 10.57 -3.60 23.75
C PHE A 568 9.11 -3.23 24.10
N ILE A 569 8.38 -2.76 23.08
CA ILE A 569 6.95 -2.46 23.20
C ILE A 569 6.15 -3.65 22.64
N PHE A 570 5.34 -4.27 23.49
CA PHE A 570 4.36 -5.28 23.06
C PHE A 570 3.02 -4.62 22.77
N ARG A 571 2.40 -4.94 21.63
CA ARG A 571 1.12 -4.35 21.22
C ARG A 571 0.00 -5.35 21.02
N GLY A 572 -1.19 -4.89 21.33
CA GLY A 572 -2.45 -5.58 21.08
C GLY A 572 -3.54 -4.58 20.70
N GLY A 573 -4.72 -5.10 20.38
CA GLY A 573 -5.83 -4.29 19.91
C GLY A 573 -6.81 -5.05 19.05
N CYS A 574 -7.74 -4.33 18.43
CA CYS A 574 -8.64 -4.89 17.43
C CYS A 574 -9.04 -3.90 16.34
N SER A 575 -9.39 -4.46 15.18
CA SER A 575 -10.09 -3.78 14.10
C SER A 575 -11.56 -4.20 14.13
N LEU A 576 -12.45 -3.24 14.28
CA LEU A 576 -13.90 -3.43 14.33
C LEU A 576 -14.51 -2.92 13.03
N LEU A 577 -15.29 -3.77 12.35
CA LEU A 577 -16.04 -3.41 11.15
C LEU A 577 -17.52 -3.40 11.48
N PHE A 578 -18.12 -2.21 11.47
CA PHE A 578 -19.54 -2.00 11.74
C PHE A 578 -20.28 -1.62 10.47
N ASP A 579 -21.31 -2.39 10.12
CA ASP A 579 -22.28 -2.09 9.09
C ASP A 579 -23.39 -1.19 9.67
N PRO A 580 -23.40 0.12 9.35
CA PRO A 580 -24.40 1.02 9.87
C PRO A 580 -25.78 0.79 9.26
N LEU A 581 -25.90 0.24 8.05
CA LEU A 581 -27.18 0.05 7.36
C LEU A 581 -27.98 -1.05 8.05
N ASN A 582 -27.33 -2.17 8.33
CA ASN A 582 -27.94 -3.31 9.03
C ASN A 582 -27.80 -3.21 10.55
N SER A 583 -27.16 -2.15 11.06
CA SER A 583 -26.82 -1.99 12.47
C SER A 583 -26.12 -3.24 13.01
N LYS A 584 -25.12 -3.74 12.27
CA LYS A 584 -24.45 -5.01 12.57
C LYS A 584 -22.94 -4.85 12.70
N VAL A 585 -22.34 -5.31 13.80
CA VAL A 585 -20.89 -5.55 13.82
C VAL A 585 -20.59 -6.80 13.00
N ARG A 586 -19.92 -6.66 11.86
CA ARG A 586 -19.55 -7.78 10.99
C ARG A 586 -18.34 -8.52 11.53
N TYR A 587 -17.30 -7.80 11.95
CA TYR A 587 -16.07 -8.42 12.41
C TYR A 587 -15.45 -7.65 13.57
N CYS A 588 -14.80 -8.40 14.47
CA CYS A 588 -13.88 -7.90 15.48
C CYS A 588 -12.59 -8.71 15.35
N ILE A 589 -11.59 -8.14 14.68
CA ILE A 589 -10.33 -8.80 14.34
C ILE A 589 -9.33 -8.48 15.44
N VAL A 590 -8.98 -9.47 16.25
CA VAL A 590 -8.34 -9.22 17.56
C VAL A 590 -6.90 -9.71 17.58
N LYS A 591 -6.02 -8.88 18.15
CA LYS A 591 -4.66 -9.20 18.57
C LYS A 591 -4.57 -8.96 20.07
N ASN A 592 -4.93 -9.96 20.87
CA ASN A 592 -5.11 -9.80 22.32
C ASN A 592 -3.81 -9.38 23.03
N ILE A 593 -3.84 -8.27 23.79
CA ILE A 593 -2.72 -7.72 24.58
C ILE A 593 -2.28 -8.64 25.74
N LEU A 594 -3.13 -9.58 26.16
CA LEU A 594 -2.85 -10.55 27.23
C LEU A 594 -2.34 -11.90 26.70
N SER A 595 -2.12 -12.03 25.39
CA SER A 595 -1.69 -13.29 24.79
C SER A 595 -0.21 -13.60 25.07
N ALA A 596 0.05 -14.47 26.05
CA ALA A 596 1.39 -14.95 26.40
C ALA A 596 2.13 -15.56 25.20
N ASN A 597 1.44 -16.32 24.34
CA ASN A 597 2.03 -16.91 23.14
C ASN A 597 2.51 -15.86 22.13
N ARG A 598 1.80 -14.73 22.01
CA ARG A 598 2.18 -13.64 21.11
C ARG A 598 3.39 -12.89 21.66
N LEU A 599 3.36 -12.58 22.96
CA LEU A 599 4.48 -11.97 23.66
C LEU A 599 5.75 -12.82 23.53
N ALA A 600 5.63 -14.15 23.72
CA ALA A 600 6.75 -15.07 23.56
C ALA A 600 7.30 -15.10 22.13
N ARG A 601 6.44 -15.10 21.10
CA ARG A 601 6.87 -15.06 19.69
C ARG A 601 7.58 -13.75 19.35
N GLN A 602 7.05 -12.60 19.76
CA GLN A 602 7.72 -11.32 19.53
C GLN A 602 9.06 -11.27 20.26
N ARG A 603 9.13 -11.74 21.52
CA ARG A 603 10.39 -11.85 22.26
C ARG A 603 11.40 -12.74 21.53
N GLN A 604 10.96 -13.90 21.05
CA GLN A 604 11.81 -14.81 20.28
C GLN A 604 12.33 -14.13 19.01
N PHE A 605 11.46 -13.49 18.23
CA PHE A 605 11.85 -12.75 17.04
C PHE A 605 12.93 -11.69 17.34
N LEU A 606 12.75 -10.92 18.40
CA LEU A 606 13.68 -9.89 18.82
C LEU A 606 15.01 -10.41 19.41
N THR A 607 15.07 -11.70 19.80
CA THR A 607 16.23 -12.32 20.45
C THR A 607 16.94 -13.36 19.59
N ALA A 608 16.27 -14.00 18.63
CA ALA A 608 16.70 -15.26 18.04
C ALA A 608 17.52 -15.16 16.74
N GLY A 609 17.69 -14.02 16.08
CA GLY A 609 18.48 -14.04 14.85
C GLY A 609 18.39 -12.87 13.89
N THR A 610 18.58 -11.63 14.35
CA THR A 610 19.01 -10.55 13.45
C THR A 610 20.48 -10.28 13.70
N GLU A 611 21.28 -10.17 12.64
CA GLU A 611 22.66 -9.69 12.73
C GLU A 611 22.71 -8.44 13.62
N PRO A 612 23.77 -8.24 14.44
CA PRO A 612 23.89 -7.07 15.29
C PRO A 612 23.70 -5.73 14.56
N SER A 613 24.00 -5.68 13.27
CA SER A 613 23.78 -4.57 12.31
C SER A 613 22.28 -4.31 12.08
N LEU A 614 21.53 -5.31 11.63
CA LEU A 614 20.06 -5.26 11.44
C LEU A 614 19.35 -4.99 12.77
N ARG A 615 19.85 -5.57 13.87
CA ARG A 615 19.31 -5.35 15.22
C ARG A 615 19.43 -3.89 15.65
N ALA A 616 20.57 -3.25 15.39
CA ALA A 616 20.78 -1.83 15.69
C ALA A 616 20.00 -0.89 14.76
N MET A 617 19.87 -1.24 13.47
CA MET A 617 19.17 -0.44 12.46
C MET A 617 17.64 -0.50 12.58
N TYR A 618 17.05 -1.65 12.91
CA TYR A 618 15.59 -1.82 13.01
C TYR A 618 15.05 -1.80 14.45
N PHE A 619 15.84 -2.24 15.44
CA PHE A 619 15.33 -2.51 16.80
C PHE A 619 16.00 -1.69 17.92
N GLY A 620 17.14 -1.04 17.65
CA GLY A 620 17.86 -0.22 18.64
C GLY A 620 17.08 1.02 19.12
N SER A 621 15.98 1.40 18.46
CA SER A 621 15.27 2.66 18.66
C SER A 621 13.88 2.53 19.29
N ALA A 622 13.41 1.31 19.60
CA ALA A 622 12.09 1.12 20.24
C ALA A 622 11.98 1.81 21.61
N ILE A 623 13.12 2.22 22.20
CA ILE A 623 13.19 2.82 23.54
C ILE A 623 13.95 4.15 23.57
N GLN A 624 14.95 4.37 22.70
CA GLN A 624 15.79 5.58 22.72
C GLN A 624 15.91 6.18 21.32
N SER A 625 15.32 7.36 21.13
CA SER A 625 15.44 8.26 19.97
C SER A 625 14.99 7.72 18.61
N GLY A 626 13.95 8.35 18.07
CA GLY A 626 13.46 8.12 16.71
C GLY A 626 14.57 8.21 15.66
N LEU A 627 14.75 7.11 14.93
CA LEU A 627 15.40 7.18 13.63
C LEU A 627 14.64 8.22 12.81
N LYS A 628 15.35 9.25 12.34
CA LYS A 628 14.72 10.34 11.59
C LYS A 628 14.16 9.88 10.25
N GLU A 629 14.67 8.76 9.70
CA GLU A 629 14.34 8.26 8.36
C GLU A 629 14.47 6.71 8.27
N PRO A 630 13.50 5.91 8.76
CA PRO A 630 13.60 4.44 8.76
C PRO A 630 13.68 3.82 7.34
N PHE A 631 12.93 4.36 6.38
CA PHE A 631 12.92 3.89 4.99
C PHE A 631 14.23 4.14 4.25
N ALA A 632 14.91 5.25 4.54
CA ALA A 632 16.22 5.54 3.96
C ALA A 632 17.25 4.45 4.31
N PHE A 633 17.16 3.85 5.50
CA PHE A 633 18.04 2.77 5.93
C PHE A 633 17.61 1.41 5.40
N LEU A 634 16.30 1.16 5.33
CA LEU A 634 15.72 -0.05 4.75
C LEU A 634 16.21 -0.24 3.31
N HIS A 635 16.19 0.82 2.49
CA HIS A 635 16.63 0.75 1.09
C HIS A 635 18.16 0.76 0.93
N ARG A 636 18.91 1.20 1.94
CA ARG A 636 20.39 1.18 1.93
C ARG A 636 21.01 -0.17 2.25
N ALA A 637 20.28 -1.08 2.90
CA ALA A 637 20.83 -2.36 3.38
C ALA A 637 21.16 -3.37 2.26
N ILE A 638 21.25 -2.91 1.00
CA ILE A 638 21.23 -3.71 -0.22
C ILE A 638 22.44 -3.39 -1.14
N GLU A 639 23.40 -2.58 -0.65
CA GLU A 639 24.71 -2.41 -1.30
C GLU A 639 25.73 -3.49 -0.91
#